data_AF-A0A947HJ36-F1
#
_entry.id   AF-A0A947HJ36-F1
#
_cell.length_a   1.000
_cell.length_b   1.000
_cell.length_c   1.000
_cell.angle_alpha   90.00
_cell.angle_beta   90.00
_cell.angle_gamma   90.00
#
_symmetry.space_group_name_H-M   'P 1'
#
loop_
_entity.id
_entity.type
_entity.pdbx_description
1 polymer ?
#
loop_
_entity_poly.entity_id
_entity_poly.type
_entity_poly.pdbx_seq_one_letter_code
_entity_poly.pdbx_strand_id
1 'polypeptide(L)'
;AEEVGDIDRTSPNKIKKTQFAGVWYYIQTMVDVPQQSAQGFIGNTNFGNAAKVVFELTEGWLYVLPVTETVQFSEKPYQLKKIRNFWDAGKSNEFVEMYVGQPIAAFPLTHFDVIRDYNPSTGKQGNTLSENTTDRVWHEREYVRVNWGGNMILDWAFPAGSSQFSAVDHYVQEAEDPYLRPEGAGENPDLPEFEDGYIAFVTKAFAPPSSANWQGYICDPYGVSNTDCAGSVLKLRHSFKRADATPDVETLVYTNGEHMDKFGFFLAERHAYDPLWDMTESARDYKGQRWNLWQKTWKNEDLKDAAGNAIACNDHADCGADDKVLDYQANRCVKETIYKPGTCQKSTLMKLADRGLNPIIYHLSAALPPEGDRNSMLRQFYKSADEWSRAFKDALAWGLLLEEKGQYWTQACETNADCTKGRSDVLVDTTIDMPRTVVDSKTWITCSAAEPCDKNQLCKTDSDNKDKCFDAAGQLVFDESLVAGTRRAVMVIYQGEGVNVIPVKEDQKLTGNKPSVRFVNVSGGTQSLTADGQNVATHETKAGEWVSDVTQLDAKSTVLTVGGASQTVTLANSFDYLVVYTGDSLIVSGTARAAAEGVRFIHTIQNKVVDVGVNAIRAAEGLRYEGVTTYAPQDFDAARITVTEAGAQGDLTCYFTGHEGRCTGWSAGWTEADDERLATLKSTVPDMFILCENQYDLGDEAANMKAAADVGDTYGGRGADWAMDAKSLQDGRYSVKGKNPYNWGGKQDLADPTAIFNPCKDLVPHPTELKKIGDM
;
A
#
# COMPACT_ATOMS: atom_id res chain seq x y z
N ALA A 1 28.06 -64.33 13.02
CA ALA A 1 28.03 -63.00 13.67
C ALA A 1 26.97 -62.21 12.94
N GLU A 2 25.92 -61.78 13.63
CA GLU A 2 24.96 -60.83 13.03
C GLU A 2 25.71 -59.54 12.69
N GLU A 3 25.55 -59.03 11.46
CA GLU A 3 26.04 -57.71 11.09
C GLU A 3 25.28 -56.67 11.92
N VAL A 4 25.90 -56.23 13.01
CA VAL A 4 25.47 -55.03 13.70
C VAL A 4 25.77 -53.88 12.75
N GLY A 5 24.72 -53.24 12.22
CA GLY A 5 24.82 -52.10 11.31
C GLY A 5 25.57 -50.91 11.92
N ASP A 6 25.36 -49.72 11.35
CA ASP A 6 26.08 -48.54 11.84
C ASP A 6 25.68 -48.19 13.28
N ILE A 7 26.68 -48.09 14.15
CA ILE A 7 26.54 -47.64 15.53
C ILE A 7 26.85 -46.14 15.54
N ASP A 8 25.83 -45.30 15.62
CA ASP A 8 26.01 -43.84 15.73
C ASP A 8 26.39 -43.45 17.17
N ARG A 9 27.60 -42.92 17.35
CA ARG A 9 28.09 -42.36 18.62
C ARG A 9 28.25 -40.84 18.58
N THR A 10 27.69 -40.19 17.56
CA THR A 10 27.66 -38.73 17.50
C THR A 10 26.68 -38.17 18.52
N SER A 11 26.98 -37.00 19.07
CA SER A 11 26.10 -36.35 20.03
C SER A 11 24.94 -35.67 19.29
N PRO A 12 23.77 -35.51 19.94
CA PRO A 12 22.61 -34.85 19.33
C PRO A 12 22.88 -33.37 19.00
N ASN A 13 21.92 -32.72 18.33
CA ASN A 13 21.95 -31.28 17.99
C ASN A 13 23.10 -30.85 17.05
N LYS A 14 23.50 -31.75 16.14
CA LYS A 14 24.42 -31.41 15.04
C LYS A 14 23.66 -30.66 13.94
N ILE A 15 24.14 -29.47 13.57
CA ILE A 15 23.53 -28.62 12.54
C ILE A 15 24.41 -28.63 11.30
N LYS A 16 23.85 -28.85 10.11
CA LYS A 16 24.60 -28.72 8.85
C LYS A 16 24.90 -27.25 8.61
N LYS A 17 26.13 -26.92 8.22
CA LYS A 17 26.50 -25.52 7.91
C LYS A 17 25.58 -24.88 6.88
N THR A 18 25.16 -25.65 5.87
CA THR A 18 24.25 -25.18 4.82
C THR A 18 22.90 -24.70 5.34
N GLN A 19 22.47 -25.12 6.54
CA GLN A 19 21.23 -24.62 7.15
C GLN A 19 21.31 -23.12 7.43
N PHE A 20 22.49 -22.55 7.70
CA PHE A 20 22.72 -21.12 7.93
C PHE A 20 22.83 -20.28 6.65
N ALA A 21 22.78 -20.90 5.47
CA ALA A 21 22.91 -20.18 4.20
C ALA A 21 21.78 -19.15 4.03
N GLY A 22 22.02 -18.10 3.26
CA GLY A 22 21.01 -17.10 2.85
C GLY A 22 20.88 -15.90 3.80
N VAL A 23 19.96 -15.00 3.45
CA VAL A 23 19.53 -13.90 4.33
C VAL A 23 18.39 -14.39 5.21
N TRP A 24 18.34 -13.87 6.42
CA TRP A 24 17.34 -14.17 7.42
C TRP A 24 16.74 -12.88 7.96
N TYR A 25 15.45 -12.88 8.26
CA TYR A 25 14.85 -11.94 9.19
C TYR A 25 15.15 -12.42 10.60
N TYR A 26 15.63 -11.52 11.45
CA TYR A 26 15.90 -11.78 12.85
C TYR A 26 15.08 -10.85 13.73
N ILE A 27 14.40 -11.43 14.71
CA ILE A 27 13.68 -10.70 15.75
C ILE A 27 13.98 -11.32 17.12
N GLN A 28 14.10 -10.45 18.13
CA GLN A 28 14.12 -10.84 19.53
C GLN A 28 12.79 -10.49 20.16
N THR A 29 12.22 -11.43 20.91
CA THR A 29 10.96 -11.24 21.63
C THR A 29 11.11 -11.66 23.07
N MET A 30 10.65 -10.82 24.00
CA MET A 30 10.54 -11.19 25.41
C MET A 30 9.40 -12.19 25.57
N VAL A 31 9.71 -13.42 25.96
CA VAL A 31 8.71 -14.49 26.14
C VAL A 31 8.38 -14.76 27.61
N ASP A 32 9.24 -14.30 28.52
CA ASP A 32 9.02 -14.38 29.96
C ASP A 32 9.73 -13.24 30.68
N VAL A 33 9.04 -12.67 31.66
CA VAL A 33 9.50 -11.57 32.51
C VAL A 33 8.69 -11.62 33.80
N PRO A 34 9.30 -11.42 34.99
CA PRO A 34 8.56 -11.34 36.23
C PRO A 34 7.47 -10.27 36.15
N GLN A 35 6.28 -10.52 36.67
CA GLN A 35 5.15 -9.59 36.52
C GLN A 35 5.42 -8.21 37.13
N GLN A 36 6.26 -8.16 38.15
CA GLN A 36 6.70 -6.95 38.85
C GLN A 36 7.92 -6.25 38.21
N SER A 37 8.52 -6.85 37.18
CA SER A 37 9.71 -6.32 36.51
C SER A 37 9.36 -5.11 35.65
N ALA A 38 10.04 -3.99 35.89
CA ALA A 38 9.92 -2.75 35.10
C ALA A 38 10.63 -2.83 33.73
N GLN A 39 11.34 -3.91 33.44
CA GLN A 39 12.27 -4.04 32.31
C GLN A 39 11.56 -4.29 30.97
N GLY A 40 10.27 -4.62 30.96
CA GLY A 40 9.48 -4.87 29.75
C GLY A 40 8.22 -5.68 30.03
N PHE A 41 7.62 -6.21 28.97
CA PHE A 41 6.43 -7.07 29.03
C PHE A 41 6.57 -8.22 28.02
N ILE A 42 5.80 -9.30 28.22
CA ILE A 42 5.78 -10.43 27.28
C ILE A 42 5.26 -9.96 25.91
N GLY A 43 6.00 -10.25 24.85
CA GLY A 43 5.73 -9.77 23.49
C GLY A 43 6.50 -8.50 23.13
N ASN A 44 7.27 -7.91 24.06
CA ASN A 44 8.14 -6.79 23.76
C ASN A 44 9.27 -7.23 22.78
N THR A 45 9.39 -6.54 21.66
CA THR A 45 10.37 -6.84 20.60
C THR A 45 11.43 -5.74 20.49
N ASN A 46 12.44 -5.91 19.63
CA ASN A 46 13.37 -4.84 19.32
C ASN A 46 12.65 -3.64 18.67
N PHE A 47 12.84 -2.42 19.20
CA PHE A 47 12.20 -1.19 18.71
C PHE A 47 12.76 -0.71 17.35
N GLY A 48 13.78 -1.40 16.81
CA GLY A 48 14.46 -1.11 15.55
C GLY A 48 13.98 -1.91 14.32
N ASN A 49 12.82 -2.57 14.40
CA ASN A 49 12.29 -3.54 13.41
C ASN A 49 13.11 -4.85 13.31
N ALA A 50 12.53 -5.87 12.67
CA ALA A 50 13.23 -7.11 12.35
C ALA A 50 14.45 -6.83 11.45
N ALA A 51 15.64 -7.26 11.87
CA ALA A 51 16.86 -7.06 11.11
C ALA A 51 16.94 -8.08 9.97
N LYS A 52 17.36 -7.65 8.76
CA LYS A 52 17.82 -8.58 7.73
C LYS A 52 19.28 -8.91 8.00
N VAL A 53 19.60 -10.18 8.20
CA VAL A 53 20.90 -10.66 8.66
C VAL A 53 21.43 -11.82 7.82
N VAL A 54 22.74 -12.04 7.90
CA VAL A 54 23.41 -13.26 7.44
C VAL A 54 24.19 -13.86 8.61
N PHE A 55 24.44 -15.16 8.51
CA PHE A 55 25.29 -15.87 9.46
C PHE A 55 26.73 -15.90 8.93
N GLU A 56 27.68 -15.56 9.79
CA GLU A 56 29.11 -15.77 9.54
C GLU A 56 29.63 -16.87 10.47
N LEU A 57 30.17 -17.94 9.89
CA LEU A 57 30.87 -18.99 10.63
C LEU A 57 32.39 -18.74 10.59
N THR A 58 32.95 -18.47 11.76
CA THR A 58 34.39 -18.49 12.02
C THR A 58 34.78 -19.77 12.74
N GLU A 59 36.07 -19.99 13.00
CA GLU A 59 36.55 -21.23 13.64
C GLU A 59 35.94 -21.55 15.01
N GLY A 60 35.54 -20.52 15.77
CA GLY A 60 34.97 -20.70 17.11
C GLY A 60 33.67 -19.94 17.37
N TRP A 61 33.16 -19.17 16.41
CA TRP A 61 32.00 -18.30 16.59
C TRP A 61 31.05 -18.31 15.40
N LEU A 62 29.75 -18.33 15.70
CA LEU A 62 28.66 -17.94 14.82
C LEU A 62 28.31 -16.48 15.09
N TYR A 63 28.49 -15.60 14.11
CA TYR A 63 28.01 -14.21 14.19
C TYR A 63 26.73 -14.02 13.39
N VAL A 64 25.84 -13.20 13.91
CA VAL A 64 24.64 -12.71 13.22
C VAL A 64 24.90 -11.27 12.82
N LEU A 65 24.97 -11.02 11.52
CA LEU A 65 25.38 -9.73 10.96
C LEU A 65 24.27 -9.12 10.11
N PRO A 66 23.83 -7.88 10.38
CA PRO A 66 22.90 -7.15 9.52
C PRO A 66 23.46 -6.99 8.10
N VAL A 67 22.60 -7.04 7.07
CA VAL A 67 22.97 -6.78 5.66
C VAL A 67 22.39 -5.48 5.11
N THR A 68 21.75 -4.69 5.97
CA THR A 68 21.17 -3.39 5.61
C THR A 68 21.85 -2.30 6.41
N GLU A 69 22.26 -1.21 5.74
CA GLU A 69 22.80 -0.05 6.42
C GLU A 69 21.72 0.60 7.29
N THR A 70 22.09 1.02 8.50
CA THR A 70 21.22 1.81 9.38
C THR A 70 20.96 3.20 8.77
N VAL A 71 22.01 3.81 8.21
CA VAL A 71 21.94 5.05 7.43
C VAL A 71 22.33 4.70 6.00
N GLN A 72 21.43 4.89 5.04
CA GLN A 72 21.67 4.52 3.65
C GLN A 72 22.88 5.28 3.07
N PHE A 73 23.70 4.58 2.27
CA PHE A 73 24.88 5.11 1.58
C PHE A 73 26.03 5.56 2.51
N SER A 74 25.97 5.25 3.80
CA SER A 74 26.97 5.66 4.79
C SER A 74 28.14 4.69 4.97
N GLU A 75 28.05 3.46 4.49
CA GLU A 75 29.08 2.44 4.72
C GLU A 75 29.27 1.49 3.53
N LYS A 76 28.18 1.01 2.91
CA LYS A 76 28.19 0.03 1.80
C LYS A 76 29.17 0.38 0.67
N PRO A 77 29.36 1.66 0.26
CA PRO A 77 30.29 1.98 -0.81
C PRO A 77 31.78 1.72 -0.49
N TYR A 78 32.16 1.57 0.79
CA TYR A 78 33.57 1.43 1.20
C TYR A 78 33.84 0.46 2.36
N GLN A 79 32.82 -0.13 2.97
CA GLN A 79 32.95 -1.13 4.05
C GLN A 79 32.41 -2.50 3.64
N LEU A 80 33.09 -3.17 2.71
CA LEU A 80 32.79 -4.55 2.36
C LEU A 80 33.58 -5.52 3.24
N LYS A 81 32.92 -6.60 3.69
CA LYS A 81 33.55 -7.68 4.45
C LYS A 81 33.57 -8.97 3.63
N LYS A 82 34.61 -9.76 3.82
CA LYS A 82 34.77 -11.10 3.25
C LYS A 82 34.14 -12.13 4.17
N ILE A 83 33.00 -12.68 3.77
CA ILE A 83 32.29 -13.75 4.47
C ILE A 83 32.59 -15.08 3.80
N ARG A 84 32.84 -16.13 4.58
CA ARG A 84 33.22 -17.44 4.03
C ARG A 84 32.04 -18.12 3.33
N ASN A 85 32.29 -18.69 2.15
CA ASN A 85 31.27 -19.36 1.33
C ASN A 85 31.05 -20.82 1.77
N PHE A 86 30.51 -21.03 2.98
CA PHE A 86 30.30 -22.38 3.54
C PHE A 86 29.08 -23.12 2.95
N TRP A 87 28.27 -22.46 2.14
CA TRP A 87 27.03 -23.00 1.59
C TRP A 87 27.22 -23.60 0.18
N ASP A 88 28.19 -23.12 -0.60
CA ASP A 88 28.51 -23.70 -1.90
C ASP A 88 29.47 -24.88 -1.75
N ALA A 89 29.01 -26.06 -2.18
CA ALA A 89 29.81 -27.28 -2.13
C ALA A 89 31.15 -27.11 -2.86
N GLY A 90 32.26 -27.43 -2.18
CA GLY A 90 33.61 -27.31 -2.72
C GLY A 90 34.21 -25.90 -2.69
N LYS A 91 33.45 -24.88 -2.26
CA LYS A 91 33.91 -23.49 -2.17
C LYS A 91 34.03 -22.97 -0.73
N SER A 92 34.05 -23.85 0.26
CA SER A 92 34.16 -23.49 1.68
C SER A 92 35.46 -22.75 2.06
N ASN A 93 36.48 -22.79 1.20
CA ASN A 93 37.72 -22.01 1.36
C ASN A 93 37.68 -20.64 0.65
N GLU A 94 36.63 -20.36 -0.14
CA GLU A 94 36.43 -19.08 -0.81
C GLU A 94 35.63 -18.11 0.08
N PHE A 95 35.65 -16.84 -0.31
CA PHE A 95 34.92 -15.77 0.36
C PHE A 95 34.00 -15.06 -0.62
N VAL A 96 32.83 -14.63 -0.13
CA VAL A 96 31.95 -13.68 -0.79
C VAL A 96 32.15 -12.32 -0.13
N GLU A 97 32.34 -11.30 -0.96
CA GLU A 97 32.50 -9.92 -0.49
C GLU A 97 31.14 -9.21 -0.53
N MET A 98 30.70 -8.70 0.61
CA MET A 98 29.43 -7.99 0.74
C MET A 98 29.45 -7.00 1.91
N TYR A 99 28.55 -6.03 1.90
CA TYR A 99 28.33 -5.18 3.06
C TYR A 99 27.66 -5.99 4.18
N VAL A 100 28.17 -5.81 5.40
CA VAL A 100 27.55 -6.27 6.63
C VAL A 100 27.76 -5.23 7.72
N GLY A 101 26.76 -5.02 8.56
CA GLY A 101 26.82 -4.13 9.69
C GLY A 101 27.53 -4.76 10.91
N GLN A 102 27.44 -4.06 12.04
CA GLN A 102 27.98 -4.56 13.32
C GLN A 102 27.22 -5.81 13.78
N PRO A 103 27.88 -6.80 14.38
CA PRO A 103 27.20 -8.01 14.85
C PRO A 103 26.16 -7.70 15.92
N ILE A 104 25.00 -8.36 15.84
CA ILE A 104 23.88 -8.18 16.79
C ILE A 104 23.60 -9.44 17.63
N ALA A 105 24.22 -10.56 17.29
CA ALA A 105 24.28 -11.75 18.13
C ALA A 105 25.57 -12.53 17.84
N ALA A 106 26.09 -13.23 18.85
CA ALA A 106 27.25 -14.11 18.70
C ALA A 106 27.15 -15.33 19.61
N PHE A 107 27.43 -16.51 19.06
CA PHE A 107 27.35 -17.79 19.75
C PHE A 107 28.63 -18.59 19.55
N PRO A 108 29.23 -19.18 20.60
CA PRO A 108 30.35 -20.09 20.44
C PRO A 108 29.96 -21.31 19.61
N LEU A 109 30.89 -21.88 18.84
CA LEU A 109 30.63 -23.11 18.09
C LEU A 109 31.84 -24.04 18.03
N THR A 110 31.60 -25.26 17.56
CA THR A 110 32.64 -26.23 17.19
C THR A 110 32.29 -26.87 15.83
N HIS A 111 33.32 -27.24 15.05
CA HIS A 111 33.16 -27.86 13.73
C HIS A 111 33.60 -29.33 13.74
N PHE A 112 32.81 -30.21 13.14
CA PHE A 112 33.13 -31.63 13.03
C PHE A 112 32.50 -32.27 11.79
N ASP A 113 33.01 -33.44 11.44
CA ASP A 113 32.40 -34.34 10.45
C ASP A 113 31.82 -35.57 11.13
N VAL A 114 30.79 -36.15 10.52
CA VAL A 114 30.26 -37.46 10.92
C VAL A 114 30.83 -38.49 9.97
N ILE A 115 31.85 -39.23 10.43
CA ILE A 115 32.52 -40.26 9.63
C ILE A 115 32.51 -41.60 10.34
N ARG A 116 32.76 -42.67 9.60
CA ARG A 116 33.08 -43.97 10.22
C ARG A 116 34.43 -43.90 10.88
N ASP A 117 34.51 -44.32 12.13
CA ASP A 117 35.78 -44.57 12.82
C ASP A 117 36.65 -45.46 11.95
N TYR A 118 37.93 -45.14 11.86
CA TYR A 118 38.88 -45.92 11.10
C TYR A 118 40.19 -46.05 11.86
N ASN A 119 40.94 -47.11 11.57
CA ASN A 119 42.27 -47.25 12.12
C ASN A 119 43.24 -46.34 11.33
N PRO A 120 43.87 -45.32 11.95
CA PRO A 120 44.70 -44.36 11.22
C PRO A 120 45.93 -44.97 10.55
N SER A 121 46.44 -46.10 11.06
CA SER A 121 47.60 -46.79 10.50
C SER A 121 47.27 -47.69 9.30
N THR A 122 46.00 -48.09 9.13
CA THR A 122 45.60 -49.06 8.07
C THR A 122 44.47 -48.58 7.17
N GLY A 123 43.78 -47.49 7.51
CA GLY A 123 42.64 -46.95 6.76
C GLY A 123 41.36 -47.80 6.81
N LYS A 124 41.37 -48.94 7.53
CA LYS A 124 40.19 -49.79 7.66
C LYS A 124 39.11 -49.10 8.48
N GLN A 125 37.94 -48.88 7.87
CA GLN A 125 36.76 -48.34 8.53
C GLN A 125 36.08 -49.41 9.40
N GLY A 126 35.61 -49.00 10.56
CA GLY A 126 34.70 -49.76 11.42
C GLY A 126 33.23 -49.46 11.13
N ASN A 127 32.35 -50.02 11.96
CA ASN A 127 30.91 -49.80 11.90
C ASN A 127 30.41 -48.69 12.85
N THR A 128 31.31 -47.96 13.51
CA THR A 128 30.94 -46.87 14.44
C THR A 128 31.05 -45.52 13.73
N LEU A 129 30.02 -44.67 13.80
CA LEU A 129 30.09 -43.28 13.37
C LEU A 129 30.53 -42.40 14.55
N SER A 130 31.48 -41.50 14.32
CA SER A 130 32.04 -40.60 15.32
C SER A 130 32.19 -39.18 14.79
N GLU A 131 32.33 -38.23 15.72
CA GLU A 131 32.59 -36.82 15.41
C GLU A 131 34.10 -36.62 15.20
N ASN A 132 34.49 -36.40 13.95
CA ASN A 132 35.87 -36.13 13.61
C ASN A 132 36.14 -34.62 13.55
N THR A 133 37.12 -34.17 14.33
CA THR A 133 37.55 -32.77 14.41
C THR A 133 39.00 -32.57 13.95
N THR A 134 39.60 -33.54 13.24
CA THR A 134 41.04 -33.55 12.96
C THR A 134 41.41 -33.73 11.50
N ASP A 135 40.63 -34.49 10.73
CA ASP A 135 41.05 -34.95 9.40
C ASP A 135 40.96 -33.84 8.34
N ARG A 136 39.93 -32.98 8.47
CA ARG A 136 39.73 -31.80 7.63
C ARG A 136 39.85 -30.53 8.43
N VAL A 137 40.28 -29.44 7.77
CA VAL A 137 40.28 -28.11 8.37
C VAL A 137 38.86 -27.65 8.70
N TRP A 138 38.69 -26.84 9.74
CA TRP A 138 37.38 -26.50 10.31
C TRP A 138 36.34 -26.02 9.28
N HIS A 139 36.77 -25.28 8.26
CA HIS A 139 35.86 -24.70 7.27
C HIS A 139 35.34 -25.71 6.25
N GLU A 140 36.08 -26.80 6.00
CA GLU A 140 35.67 -27.89 5.09
C GLU A 140 34.73 -28.91 5.74
N ARG A 141 34.62 -28.89 7.08
CA ARG A 141 33.75 -29.80 7.82
C ARG A 141 32.27 -29.52 7.57
N GLU A 142 31.43 -30.54 7.57
CA GLU A 142 30.01 -30.44 7.20
C GLU A 142 29.12 -29.92 8.34
N TYR A 143 29.42 -30.30 9.58
CA TYR A 143 28.57 -30.02 10.73
C TYR A 143 29.18 -29.00 11.68
N VAL A 144 28.29 -28.32 12.41
CA VAL A 144 28.62 -27.50 13.57
C VAL A 144 27.72 -27.84 14.75
N ARG A 145 28.26 -27.63 15.94
CA ARG A 145 27.48 -27.56 17.18
C ARG A 145 27.66 -26.17 17.74
N VAL A 146 26.56 -25.43 17.82
CA VAL A 146 26.50 -24.07 18.32
C VAL A 146 26.06 -24.13 19.78
N ASN A 147 26.73 -23.38 20.64
CA ASN A 147 26.29 -23.16 22.01
C ASN A 147 25.27 -22.03 22.04
N TRP A 148 23.99 -22.38 22.08
CA TRP A 148 22.88 -21.44 22.14
C TRP A 148 22.58 -20.92 23.54
N GLY A 149 23.29 -21.40 24.57
CA GLY A 149 22.98 -21.14 25.97
C GLY A 149 23.12 -19.67 26.41
N GLY A 150 23.94 -18.89 25.70
CA GLY A 150 24.06 -17.46 25.97
C GLY A 150 24.44 -16.69 24.71
N ASN A 151 23.71 -15.61 24.43
CA ASN A 151 24.11 -14.65 23.40
C ASN A 151 25.19 -13.71 23.98
N MET A 152 26.36 -13.69 23.36
CA MET A 152 27.50 -12.89 23.84
C MET A 152 27.41 -11.41 23.42
N ILE A 153 26.43 -11.05 22.59
CA ILE A 153 26.17 -9.68 22.14
C ILE A 153 24.74 -9.33 22.49
N LEU A 154 24.55 -8.19 23.16
CA LEU A 154 23.22 -7.65 23.42
C LEU A 154 22.92 -6.59 22.37
N ASP A 155 21.82 -6.76 21.65
CA ASP A 155 21.35 -5.77 20.71
C ASP A 155 20.90 -4.51 21.46
N TRP A 156 21.56 -3.39 21.19
CA TRP A 156 21.22 -2.09 21.75
C TRP A 156 19.81 -1.62 21.35
N ALA A 157 19.32 -2.04 20.18
CA ALA A 157 17.99 -1.65 19.67
C ALA A 157 16.84 -2.37 20.42
N PHE A 158 17.15 -3.30 21.31
CA PHE A 158 16.15 -3.89 22.19
C PHE A 158 15.76 -2.86 23.28
N PRO A 159 14.46 -2.68 23.62
CA PRO A 159 13.93 -1.78 24.67
C PRO A 159 14.76 -1.70 25.94
N ALA A 160 15.30 -2.86 26.30
CA ALA A 160 16.01 -3.05 27.52
C ALA A 160 17.49 -2.59 27.40
N GLY A 161 18.01 -2.34 26.20
CA GLY A 161 19.41 -2.00 25.86
C GLY A 161 19.97 -0.73 26.53
N SER A 162 19.12 0.14 27.08
CA SER A 162 19.55 1.21 28.00
C SER A 162 20.01 0.70 29.38
N SER A 163 19.73 -0.57 29.70
CA SER A 163 20.20 -1.31 30.86
C SER A 163 21.26 -2.34 30.46
N GLN A 164 22.27 -2.53 31.31
CA GLN A 164 23.27 -3.57 31.12
C GLN A 164 22.62 -4.94 31.33
N PHE A 165 22.64 -5.89 30.38
CA PHE A 165 22.31 -7.29 30.70
C PHE A 165 23.56 -8.12 30.87
N SER A 166 23.43 -9.21 31.60
CA SER A 166 24.40 -10.30 31.58
C SER A 166 23.71 -11.54 31.03
N ALA A 167 24.33 -12.19 30.04
CA ALA A 167 23.84 -13.49 29.56
C ALA A 167 23.84 -14.49 30.72
N VAL A 168 22.73 -15.21 30.87
CA VAL A 168 22.60 -16.32 31.81
C VAL A 168 22.49 -17.58 30.97
N ASP A 169 23.39 -18.52 31.19
CA ASP A 169 23.43 -19.77 30.43
C ASP A 169 22.09 -20.51 30.59
N HIS A 170 21.40 -20.70 29.47
CA HIS A 170 20.09 -21.33 29.40
C HIS A 170 19.92 -21.98 28.03
N TYR A 171 19.95 -23.30 28.02
CA TYR A 171 19.65 -24.10 26.85
C TYR A 171 18.91 -25.34 27.31
N VAL A 172 17.75 -25.62 26.71
CA VAL A 172 16.96 -26.81 27.01
C VAL A 172 17.21 -27.84 25.92
N GLN A 173 17.71 -29.01 26.31
CA GLN A 173 17.83 -30.16 25.41
C GLN A 173 16.62 -31.07 25.52
N GLU A 174 16.27 -31.76 24.44
CA GLU A 174 15.21 -32.79 24.43
C GLU A 174 15.43 -33.87 25.52
N ALA A 175 16.70 -34.21 25.81
CA ALA A 175 17.08 -35.16 26.86
C ALA A 175 17.03 -34.59 28.28
N GLU A 176 16.97 -33.27 28.43
CA GLU A 176 16.91 -32.55 29.71
C GLU A 176 15.49 -32.10 30.06
N ASP A 177 14.49 -32.39 29.21
CA ASP A 177 13.10 -32.42 29.68
C ASP A 177 13.06 -33.45 30.82
N PRO A 178 12.72 -33.08 32.08
CA PRO A 178 12.83 -33.97 33.24
C PRO A 178 11.98 -35.24 33.17
N TYR A 179 11.33 -35.47 32.02
CA TYR A 179 10.45 -36.55 31.71
C TYR A 179 10.41 -36.71 30.17
N LEU A 180 10.82 -37.81 29.52
CA LEU A 180 10.12 -39.10 29.55
C LEU A 180 8.80 -39.07 30.32
N ARG A 181 7.91 -38.13 29.98
CA ARG A 181 6.68 -37.79 30.72
C ARG A 181 5.58 -38.81 30.42
N PRO A 182 4.73 -39.15 31.40
CA PRO A 182 3.49 -39.88 31.12
C PRO A 182 2.76 -39.22 29.95
N GLU A 183 2.11 -40.03 29.11
CA GLU A 183 1.37 -39.54 27.94
C GLU A 183 0.49 -38.34 28.32
N GLY A 184 0.73 -37.16 27.74
CA GLY A 184 -0.16 -35.99 27.89
C GLY A 184 0.46 -34.70 28.42
N ALA A 185 1.72 -34.70 28.85
CA ALA A 185 2.30 -33.53 29.54
C ALA A 185 3.29 -32.68 28.72
N GLY A 186 3.29 -32.90 27.39
CA GLY A 186 3.78 -32.11 26.27
C GLY A 186 5.10 -31.31 26.37
N GLU A 187 5.48 -30.71 25.24
CA GLU A 187 6.81 -30.16 24.99
C GLU A 187 7.13 -28.86 25.75
N ASN A 188 8.36 -28.75 26.28
CA ASN A 188 8.88 -27.55 26.94
C ASN A 188 8.98 -26.38 25.92
N PRO A 189 8.40 -25.19 26.20
CA PRO A 189 8.32 -24.07 25.27
C PRO A 189 9.65 -23.35 25.03
N ASP A 190 10.67 -23.64 25.84
CA ASP A 190 12.03 -23.14 25.65
C ASP A 190 12.87 -24.08 24.76
N LEU A 191 12.31 -25.21 24.28
CA LEU A 191 12.99 -26.09 23.33
C LEU A 191 13.34 -25.33 22.05
N PRO A 192 14.54 -25.54 21.51
CA PRO A 192 14.93 -24.92 20.26
C PRO A 192 14.23 -25.58 19.07
N GLU A 193 13.81 -24.77 18.12
CA GLU A 193 13.17 -25.16 16.87
C GLU A 193 14.18 -24.96 15.73
N PHE A 194 14.63 -26.05 15.11
CA PHE A 194 15.55 -26.01 13.96
C PHE A 194 14.89 -26.68 12.76
N GLU A 195 14.31 -25.87 11.88
CA GLU A 195 13.67 -26.33 10.65
C GLU A 195 14.38 -25.75 9.43
N ASP A 196 14.02 -26.23 8.23
CA ASP A 196 14.51 -25.59 7.02
C ASP A 196 13.80 -24.25 6.82
N GLY A 197 14.56 -23.16 6.89
CA GLY A 197 14.05 -21.81 6.74
C GLY A 197 13.51 -21.17 8.02
N TYR A 198 13.54 -21.87 9.16
CA TYR A 198 13.18 -21.30 10.46
C TYR A 198 14.12 -21.82 11.57
N ILE A 199 14.62 -20.91 12.39
CA ILE A 199 15.42 -21.23 13.58
C ILE A 199 14.87 -20.39 14.73
N ALA A 200 14.51 -21.04 15.85
CA ALA A 200 14.18 -20.33 17.08
C ALA A 200 14.76 -21.00 18.31
N PHE A 201 15.15 -20.21 19.30
CA PHE A 201 15.63 -20.71 20.58
C PHE A 201 15.47 -19.62 21.64
N VAL A 202 15.48 -20.03 22.91
CA VAL A 202 15.32 -19.14 24.05
C VAL A 202 16.64 -19.01 24.80
N THR A 203 17.08 -17.77 25.05
CA THR A 203 18.19 -17.46 25.97
C THR A 203 17.65 -16.79 27.22
N LYS A 204 18.45 -16.79 28.30
CA LYS A 204 18.17 -15.98 29.48
C LYS A 204 19.13 -14.81 29.59
N ALA A 205 18.60 -13.68 30.04
CA ALA A 205 19.37 -12.50 30.35
C ALA A 205 19.03 -12.02 31.76
N PHE A 206 20.05 -11.75 32.57
CA PHE A 206 19.86 -11.06 33.85
C PHE A 206 19.94 -9.56 33.63
N ALA A 207 18.86 -8.88 34.02
CA ALA A 207 18.76 -7.44 34.05
C ALA A 207 19.01 -6.98 35.50
N PRO A 208 20.16 -6.37 35.82
CA PRO A 208 20.35 -5.72 37.10
C PRO A 208 19.37 -4.54 37.21
N PRO A 209 19.01 -4.15 38.43
CA PRO A 209 18.30 -2.90 38.62
C PRO A 209 19.24 -1.75 38.25
N SER A 210 18.85 -0.95 37.25
CA SER A 210 19.66 0.16 36.78
C SER A 210 18.98 1.48 37.16
N SER A 211 19.75 2.45 37.65
CA SER A 211 19.33 3.84 37.77
C SER A 211 19.97 4.61 36.62
N ALA A 212 19.30 4.76 35.48
CA ALA A 212 19.81 5.65 34.44
C ALA A 212 19.76 7.10 34.93
N ASN A 213 20.96 7.64 35.08
CA ASN A 213 21.30 9.01 35.45
C ASN A 213 20.98 9.99 34.30
N TRP A 214 19.69 10.30 34.13
CA TRP A 214 19.25 11.64 33.68
C TRP A 214 17.84 12.04 34.15
N GLN A 215 17.01 11.11 34.66
CA GLN A 215 15.72 11.46 35.28
C GLN A 215 15.16 10.40 36.26
N GLY A 216 15.93 9.41 36.71
CA GLY A 216 15.63 8.69 37.96
C GLY A 216 14.44 7.71 37.99
N TYR A 217 13.93 7.22 36.86
CA TYR A 217 12.76 6.30 36.85
C TYR A 217 12.90 5.12 35.86
N ILE A 218 13.96 4.29 35.96
CA ILE A 218 13.92 2.94 35.32
C ILE A 218 13.18 1.93 36.20
N CYS A 219 13.10 2.17 37.51
CA CYS A 219 12.10 1.52 38.35
C CYS A 219 10.69 2.08 38.14
N ASP A 220 10.44 2.87 37.08
CA ASP A 220 9.10 3.29 36.71
C ASP A 220 8.98 3.91 35.30
N PRO A 221 9.24 3.19 34.19
CA PRO A 221 9.05 3.75 32.85
C PRO A 221 7.57 4.01 32.51
N TYR A 222 6.61 3.44 33.26
CA TYR A 222 5.17 3.47 32.93
C TYR A 222 4.20 3.71 34.11
N GLY A 223 4.65 4.01 35.32
CA GLY A 223 3.79 4.19 36.51
C GLY A 223 3.37 2.88 37.22
N VAL A 224 3.99 1.74 36.90
CA VAL A 224 3.52 0.38 37.26
C VAL A 224 4.41 -0.38 38.24
N SER A 225 5.63 0.06 38.51
CA SER A 225 6.63 -0.68 39.31
C SER A 225 6.86 -0.10 40.71
N ASN A 226 5.80 0.47 41.31
CA ASN A 226 5.81 1.17 42.59
C ASN A 226 6.28 0.33 43.80
N THR A 227 6.66 -0.95 43.61
CA THR A 227 6.89 -1.90 44.71
C THR A 227 8.11 -2.83 44.59
N ASP A 228 8.69 -3.09 43.42
CA ASP A 228 9.87 -3.96 43.31
C ASP A 228 10.92 -3.49 42.28
N CYS A 229 12.04 -2.95 42.79
CA CYS A 229 13.23 -2.57 42.02
C CYS A 229 14.27 -3.70 41.97
N ALA A 230 13.88 -4.97 42.08
CA ALA A 230 14.83 -6.08 41.98
C ALA A 230 15.35 -6.27 40.55
N GLY A 231 16.56 -6.82 40.45
CA GLY A 231 17.06 -7.37 39.19
C GLY A 231 16.19 -8.54 38.75
N SER A 232 15.96 -8.66 37.45
CA SER A 232 15.03 -9.63 36.88
C SER A 232 15.72 -10.51 35.85
N VAL A 233 15.40 -11.80 35.86
CA VAL A 233 15.80 -12.72 34.79
C VAL A 233 14.72 -12.68 33.72
N LEU A 234 15.13 -12.41 32.48
CA LEU A 234 14.26 -12.33 31.31
C LEU A 234 14.53 -13.53 30.42
N LYS A 235 13.49 -14.08 29.78
CA LYS A 235 13.67 -15.02 28.67
C LYS A 235 13.46 -14.30 27.35
N LEU A 236 14.44 -14.44 26.46
CA LEU A 236 14.44 -13.85 25.14
C LEU A 236 14.40 -14.95 24.09
N ARG A 237 13.34 -14.97 23.29
CA ARG A 237 13.27 -15.82 22.10
C ARG A 237 13.94 -15.12 20.95
N HIS A 238 14.93 -15.78 20.37
CA HIS A 238 15.57 -15.40 19.13
C HIS A 238 14.88 -16.16 18.01
N SER A 239 14.27 -15.46 17.06
CA SER A 239 13.58 -16.08 15.93
C SER A 239 14.20 -15.61 14.63
N PHE A 240 14.57 -16.57 13.79
CA PHE A 240 15.14 -16.37 12.47
C PHE A 240 14.22 -17.00 11.43
N LYS A 241 13.80 -16.23 10.45
CA LYS A 241 13.06 -16.73 9.27
C LYS A 241 13.87 -16.44 8.03
N ARG A 242 14.12 -17.44 7.18
CA ARG A 242 14.83 -17.23 5.90
C ARG A 242 14.08 -16.19 5.09
N ALA A 243 14.79 -15.15 4.67
CA ALA A 243 14.22 -14.07 3.90
C ALA A 243 14.13 -14.48 2.43
N ASP A 244 12.99 -14.21 1.82
CA ASP A 244 12.85 -14.32 0.38
C ASP A 244 13.80 -13.34 -0.29
N ALA A 245 14.59 -13.84 -1.24
CA ALA A 245 15.54 -13.02 -1.98
C ALA A 245 14.84 -11.97 -2.86
N THR A 246 13.55 -12.16 -3.14
CA THR A 246 12.69 -11.20 -3.82
C THR A 246 11.31 -11.18 -3.15
N PRO A 247 11.11 -10.31 -2.13
CA PRO A 247 9.84 -10.24 -1.40
C PRO A 247 8.70 -9.75 -2.29
N ASP A 248 7.55 -10.41 -2.22
CA ASP A 248 6.34 -10.03 -2.97
C ASP A 248 5.44 -9.12 -2.12
N VAL A 249 5.76 -7.83 -2.10
CA VAL A 249 5.04 -6.82 -1.31
C VAL A 249 4.78 -5.55 -2.13
N GLU A 250 3.62 -4.94 -1.93
CA GLU A 250 3.31 -3.60 -2.42
C GLU A 250 3.76 -2.54 -1.41
N THR A 251 4.94 -1.96 -1.63
CA THR A 251 5.46 -0.88 -0.79
C THR A 251 4.79 0.45 -1.12
N LEU A 252 4.36 1.18 -0.08
CA LEU A 252 3.85 2.54 -0.22
C LEU A 252 4.95 3.54 0.11
N VAL A 253 5.44 4.28 -0.89
CA VAL A 253 6.27 5.47 -0.62
C VAL A 253 5.38 6.51 0.02
N TYR A 254 5.82 7.05 1.14
CA TYR A 254 5.03 7.99 1.91
C TYR A 254 5.76 9.31 2.04
N THR A 255 5.56 10.23 1.11
CA THR A 255 6.20 11.54 1.18
C THR A 255 5.38 12.49 2.06
N ASN A 256 6.08 13.36 2.82
CA ASN A 256 5.48 14.32 3.76
C ASN A 256 4.60 15.42 3.12
N GLY A 257 4.35 15.36 1.80
CA GLY A 257 3.46 16.28 1.09
C GLY A 257 2.01 15.80 1.12
N GLU A 258 1.45 15.54 -0.06
CA GLU A 258 0.02 15.26 -0.32
C GLU A 258 -0.61 14.17 0.55
N HIS A 259 0.18 13.25 1.10
CA HIS A 259 -0.31 12.13 1.91
C HIS A 259 -0.57 12.52 3.38
N MET A 260 0.24 13.41 3.96
CA MET A 260 0.05 13.86 5.35
C MET A 260 -1.20 14.73 5.54
N ASP A 261 -1.66 15.41 4.49
CA ASP A 261 -2.86 16.25 4.52
C ASP A 261 -4.17 15.46 4.67
N LYS A 262 -4.14 14.14 4.43
CA LYS A 262 -5.33 13.28 4.52
C LYS A 262 -5.36 12.49 5.82
N PHE A 263 -4.40 11.59 6.00
CA PHE A 263 -4.32 10.68 7.15
C PHE A 263 -2.87 10.23 7.37
N GLY A 264 -2.40 10.31 8.62
CA GLY A 264 -1.05 9.86 8.98
C GLY A 264 -0.91 8.34 8.92
N PHE A 265 0.24 7.87 8.44
CA PHE A 265 0.63 6.46 8.55
C PHE A 265 1.71 6.31 9.62
N PHE A 266 1.79 5.11 10.20
CA PHE A 266 3.03 4.69 10.84
C PHE A 266 4.10 4.56 9.75
N LEU A 267 5.26 5.19 9.97
CA LEU A 267 6.32 5.27 8.97
C LEU A 267 7.46 4.33 9.35
N ALA A 268 7.97 3.62 8.36
CA ALA A 268 9.31 3.08 8.38
C ALA A 268 10.22 4.11 7.71
N GLU A 269 11.10 4.72 8.48
CA GLU A 269 12.00 5.76 8.03
C GLU A 269 13.43 5.25 7.97
N ARG A 270 14.17 5.66 6.94
CA ARG A 270 15.62 5.49 6.88
C ARG A 270 16.28 6.80 6.48
N HIS A 271 17.22 7.23 7.31
CA HIS A 271 18.11 8.33 6.96
C HIS A 271 19.02 7.91 5.81
N ALA A 272 19.35 8.86 4.95
CA ALA A 272 20.34 8.70 3.91
C ALA A 272 21.47 9.70 4.14
N TYR A 273 22.70 9.26 3.88
CA TYR A 273 23.92 10.04 4.01
C TYR A 273 24.41 10.49 2.64
N ASP A 274 24.74 11.78 2.53
CA ASP A 274 25.42 12.34 1.37
C ASP A 274 26.82 12.84 1.79
N PRO A 275 27.91 12.44 1.11
CA PRO A 275 29.27 12.87 1.49
C PRO A 275 29.51 14.39 1.42
N LEU A 276 28.73 15.14 0.65
CA LEU A 276 28.82 16.60 0.51
C LEU A 276 27.92 17.34 1.50
N TRP A 277 26.78 16.75 1.88
CA TRP A 277 25.73 17.42 2.65
C TRP A 277 25.39 16.75 3.99
N ASP A 278 26.10 15.67 4.35
CA ASP A 278 25.80 14.80 5.49
C ASP A 278 24.38 14.20 5.39
N MET A 279 23.76 13.83 6.51
CA MET A 279 22.36 13.41 6.53
C MET A 279 21.43 14.57 6.17
N THR A 280 20.60 14.39 5.14
CA THR A 280 19.61 15.39 4.71
C THR A 280 18.19 14.89 4.85
N GLU A 281 17.27 15.78 5.24
CA GLU A 281 15.84 15.46 5.36
C GLU A 281 15.21 15.09 4.01
N SER A 282 15.66 15.74 2.94
CA SER A 282 15.19 15.49 1.57
C SER A 282 15.58 14.11 1.04
N ALA A 283 16.65 13.51 1.55
CA ALA A 283 17.09 12.18 1.14
C ALA A 283 16.51 11.07 2.04
N ARG A 284 15.75 11.41 3.09
CA ARG A 284 15.14 10.41 3.98
C ARG A 284 14.13 9.57 3.21
N ASP A 285 14.26 8.25 3.31
CA ASP A 285 13.33 7.31 2.69
C ASP A 285 12.20 7.01 3.67
N TYR A 286 10.98 7.40 3.28
CA TYR A 286 9.77 7.22 4.06
C TYR A 286 8.88 6.18 3.40
N LYS A 287 8.59 5.09 4.12
CA LYS A 287 7.63 4.07 3.69
C LYS A 287 6.47 3.99 4.66
N GLY A 288 5.24 3.90 4.14
CA GLY A 288 4.07 3.61 4.96
C GLY A 288 4.08 2.15 5.42
N GLN A 289 3.92 1.92 6.72
CA GLN A 289 3.76 0.58 7.27
C GLN A 289 2.36 0.04 6.93
N ARG A 290 2.31 -1.14 6.31
CA ARG A 290 1.06 -1.79 5.88
C ARG A 290 1.15 -3.29 6.11
N TRP A 291 0.02 -3.91 6.41
CA TRP A 291 -0.12 -5.37 6.41
C TRP A 291 -0.12 -5.90 4.97
N ASN A 292 0.66 -6.93 4.70
CA ASN A 292 0.61 -7.63 3.42
C ASN A 292 -0.53 -8.64 3.43
N LEU A 293 -1.71 -8.22 2.95
CA LEU A 293 -2.93 -9.02 2.91
C LEU A 293 -3.04 -9.90 1.66
N TRP A 294 -1.99 -9.95 0.84
CA TRP A 294 -2.01 -10.59 -0.48
C TRP A 294 -1.11 -11.82 -0.48
N GLN A 295 -1.56 -12.88 -1.15
CA GLN A 295 -0.71 -14.04 -1.42
C GLN A 295 0.29 -13.73 -2.53
N LYS A 296 -0.18 -13.01 -3.56
CA LYS A 296 0.63 -12.56 -4.68
C LYS A 296 0.30 -11.14 -5.09
N THR A 297 1.29 -10.26 -5.15
CA THR A 297 1.08 -8.85 -5.53
C THR A 297 1.49 -8.59 -6.97
N TRP A 298 2.63 -9.14 -7.37
CA TRP A 298 3.26 -8.84 -8.66
C TRP A 298 3.18 -10.01 -9.65
N LYS A 299 2.84 -9.70 -10.89
CA LYS A 299 3.04 -10.60 -12.04
C LYS A 299 4.39 -10.26 -12.67
N ASN A 300 5.30 -11.23 -12.66
CA ASN A 300 6.66 -11.05 -13.17
C ASN A 300 6.83 -11.75 -14.53
N GLU A 301 7.45 -11.05 -15.47
CA GLU A 301 7.78 -11.56 -16.81
C GLU A 301 9.25 -11.29 -17.11
N ASP A 302 10.00 -12.33 -17.53
CA ASP A 302 11.43 -12.20 -17.83
C ASP A 302 11.69 -11.15 -18.91
N LEU A 303 12.63 -10.24 -18.63
CA LEU A 303 13.18 -9.36 -19.64
C LEU A 303 14.18 -10.12 -20.49
N LYS A 304 14.03 -9.95 -21.80
CA LYS A 304 14.86 -10.63 -22.79
C LYS A 304 15.72 -9.65 -23.56
N ASP A 305 16.96 -10.04 -23.83
CA ASP A 305 17.86 -9.32 -24.72
C ASP A 305 17.37 -9.39 -26.18
N ALA A 306 18.07 -8.68 -27.08
CA ALA A 306 17.75 -8.68 -28.52
C ALA A 306 17.86 -10.08 -29.18
N ALA A 307 18.51 -11.04 -28.52
CA ALA A 307 18.63 -12.43 -28.96
C ALA A 307 17.59 -13.36 -28.32
N GLY A 308 16.71 -12.85 -27.45
CA GLY A 308 15.66 -13.60 -26.78
C GLY A 308 16.08 -14.32 -25.49
N ASN A 309 17.29 -14.08 -24.97
CA ASN A 309 17.78 -14.67 -23.73
C ASN A 309 17.40 -13.80 -22.53
N ALA A 310 17.15 -14.43 -21.38
CA ALA A 310 16.87 -13.71 -20.14
C ALA A 310 18.09 -12.89 -19.70
N ILE A 311 17.85 -11.64 -19.27
CA ILE A 311 18.91 -10.72 -18.83
C ILE A 311 19.31 -11.07 -17.40
N ALA A 312 20.60 -11.33 -17.15
CA ALA A 312 21.12 -11.58 -15.82
C ALA A 312 21.36 -10.27 -15.04
N CYS A 313 21.24 -10.32 -13.71
CA CYS A 313 21.44 -9.16 -12.83
C CYS A 313 22.05 -9.53 -11.49
N ASN A 314 22.76 -8.58 -10.88
CA ASN A 314 23.20 -8.65 -9.49
C ASN A 314 22.42 -7.68 -8.61
N ASP A 315 21.90 -6.59 -9.15
CA ASP A 315 21.03 -5.67 -8.42
C ASP A 315 19.92 -5.12 -9.32
N HIS A 316 18.93 -4.47 -8.73
CA HIS A 316 17.79 -3.90 -9.46
C HIS A 316 18.21 -2.88 -10.52
N ALA A 317 19.31 -2.16 -10.28
CA ALA A 317 19.89 -1.18 -11.20
C ALA A 317 20.36 -1.81 -12.54
N ASP A 318 20.74 -3.10 -12.54
CA ASP A 318 21.17 -3.80 -13.75
C ASP A 318 20.01 -4.03 -14.74
N CYS A 319 18.76 -3.88 -14.27
CA CYS A 319 17.56 -4.13 -15.05
C CYS A 319 17.01 -2.90 -15.78
N GLY A 320 17.79 -1.82 -15.86
CA GLY A 320 17.43 -0.61 -16.57
C GLY A 320 16.20 0.09 -15.99
N ALA A 321 15.96 -0.06 -14.69
CA ALA A 321 15.06 0.84 -13.98
C ALA A 321 15.72 2.22 -14.03
N ASP A 322 15.05 3.22 -14.63
CA ASP A 322 15.54 4.60 -14.59
C ASP A 322 15.78 4.97 -13.12
N ASP A 323 16.96 5.48 -12.79
CA ASP A 323 17.36 5.97 -11.45
C ASP A 323 16.49 7.15 -10.94
N LYS A 324 15.35 7.42 -11.60
CA LYS A 324 14.44 8.51 -11.33
C LYS A 324 13.06 7.92 -11.03
N VAL A 325 12.71 8.08 -9.76
CA VAL A 325 11.46 7.67 -9.12
C VAL A 325 11.48 6.20 -8.69
N LEU A 326 11.23 5.98 -7.39
CA LEU A 326 10.92 4.71 -6.75
C LEU A 326 9.58 4.17 -7.26
N ASP A 327 9.42 4.09 -8.58
CA ASP A 327 8.27 3.47 -9.18
C ASP A 327 8.48 1.96 -9.06
N TYR A 328 7.84 1.39 -8.05
CA TYR A 328 7.84 -0.05 -7.81
C TYR A 328 7.22 -0.84 -8.98
N GLN A 329 6.70 -0.17 -10.02
CA GLN A 329 6.27 -0.77 -11.29
C GLN A 329 7.45 -1.06 -12.25
N ALA A 330 8.69 -0.77 -11.85
CA ALA A 330 9.89 -0.99 -12.65
C ALA A 330 10.38 -2.45 -12.69
N ASN A 331 11.23 -2.71 -13.67
CA ASN A 331 12.01 -3.93 -13.85
C ASN A 331 12.80 -4.27 -12.58
N ARG A 332 12.70 -5.52 -12.08
CA ARG A 332 13.34 -5.97 -10.84
C ARG A 332 14.33 -7.09 -11.09
N CYS A 333 15.37 -7.14 -10.28
CA CYS A 333 16.28 -8.27 -10.25
C CYS A 333 15.71 -9.36 -9.34
N VAL A 334 15.25 -10.47 -9.92
CA VAL A 334 14.66 -11.58 -9.18
C VAL A 334 15.71 -12.66 -8.96
N LYS A 335 15.92 -13.03 -7.69
CA LYS A 335 17.00 -13.92 -7.27
C LYS A 335 16.45 -15.13 -6.52
N GLU A 336 17.10 -16.28 -6.67
CA GLU A 336 16.85 -17.46 -5.83
C GLU A 336 17.46 -17.27 -4.43
N THR A 337 18.69 -16.74 -4.38
CA THR A 337 19.40 -16.40 -3.15
C THR A 337 20.18 -15.11 -3.37
N ILE A 338 20.49 -14.37 -2.30
CA ILE A 338 21.26 -13.12 -2.44
C ILE A 338 22.66 -13.30 -3.02
N TYR A 339 23.23 -14.50 -2.92
CA TYR A 339 24.61 -14.80 -3.32
C TYR A 339 24.74 -15.23 -4.78
N LYS A 340 23.63 -15.57 -5.43
CA LYS A 340 23.61 -15.92 -6.85
C LYS A 340 23.15 -14.72 -7.69
N PRO A 341 23.65 -14.59 -8.94
CA PRO A 341 23.04 -13.70 -9.91
C PRO A 341 21.55 -14.06 -10.11
N GLY A 342 20.74 -13.04 -10.31
CA GLY A 342 19.32 -13.15 -10.62
C GLY A 342 19.03 -12.96 -12.10
N THR A 343 17.74 -12.83 -12.38
CA THR A 343 17.20 -12.52 -13.71
C THR A 343 16.35 -11.27 -13.63
N CYS A 344 16.52 -10.36 -14.59
CA CYS A 344 15.68 -9.18 -14.69
C CYS A 344 14.27 -9.55 -15.14
N GLN A 345 13.27 -9.11 -14.39
CA GLN A 345 11.87 -9.34 -14.68
C GLN A 345 11.09 -8.03 -14.63
N LYS A 346 10.19 -7.82 -15.60
CA LYS A 346 9.19 -6.76 -15.53
C LYS A 346 8.12 -7.16 -14.53
N SER A 347 7.92 -6.37 -13.48
CA SER A 347 6.91 -6.60 -12.44
C SER A 347 5.70 -5.73 -12.70
N THR A 348 4.55 -6.33 -13.00
CA THR A 348 3.28 -5.61 -13.18
C THR A 348 2.37 -5.88 -12.01
N LEU A 349 1.76 -4.84 -11.45
CA LEU A 349 0.85 -4.97 -10.31
C LEU A 349 -0.40 -5.74 -10.73
N MET A 350 -0.77 -6.76 -9.97
CA MET A 350 -1.97 -7.56 -10.26
C MET A 350 -3.23 -6.81 -9.80
N LYS A 351 -4.36 -7.08 -10.47
CA LYS A 351 -5.69 -6.68 -9.98
C LYS A 351 -5.93 -7.28 -8.60
N LEU A 352 -6.53 -6.54 -7.68
CA LEU A 352 -6.81 -7.00 -6.32
C LEU A 352 -7.53 -8.35 -6.30
N ALA A 353 -8.51 -8.53 -7.19
CA ALA A 353 -9.27 -9.78 -7.30
C ALA A 353 -8.40 -11.02 -7.63
N ASP A 354 -7.25 -10.82 -8.29
CA ASP A 354 -6.36 -11.89 -8.75
C ASP A 354 -5.21 -12.19 -7.77
N ARG A 355 -5.07 -11.41 -6.69
CA ARG A 355 -3.92 -11.49 -5.78
C ARG A 355 -3.97 -12.64 -4.78
N GLY A 356 -5.17 -13.17 -4.51
CA GLY A 356 -5.40 -14.09 -3.38
C GLY A 356 -5.23 -13.39 -2.03
N LEU A 357 -5.94 -13.88 -1.01
CA LEU A 357 -5.97 -13.25 0.32
C LEU A 357 -5.05 -13.99 1.31
N ASN A 358 -4.33 -13.21 2.11
CA ASN A 358 -3.45 -13.68 3.17
C ASN A 358 -3.88 -13.09 4.53
N PRO A 359 -4.66 -13.84 5.34
CA PRO A 359 -5.11 -13.39 6.65
C PRO A 359 -3.97 -13.13 7.63
N ILE A 360 -4.18 -12.16 8.51
CA ILE A 360 -3.29 -11.88 9.65
C ILE A 360 -3.61 -12.89 10.74
N ILE A 361 -2.59 -13.59 11.21
CA ILE A 361 -2.71 -14.58 12.28
C ILE A 361 -2.09 -14.00 13.55
N TYR A 362 -2.86 -14.00 14.63
CA TYR A 362 -2.41 -13.59 15.95
C TYR A 362 -2.55 -14.76 16.92
N HIS A 363 -1.55 -14.97 17.77
CA HIS A 363 -1.56 -16.03 18.77
C HIS A 363 -1.75 -15.44 20.17
N LEU A 364 -2.72 -15.97 20.91
CA LEU A 364 -2.87 -15.64 22.32
C LEU A 364 -1.72 -16.25 23.13
N SER A 365 -1.29 -15.52 24.17
CA SER A 365 -0.37 -16.07 25.16
C SER A 365 -0.99 -17.30 25.81
N ALA A 366 -0.17 -18.34 26.04
CA ALA A 366 -0.60 -19.51 26.80
C ALA A 366 -0.76 -19.19 28.31
N ALA A 367 -0.24 -18.06 28.79
CA ALA A 367 -0.28 -17.63 30.19
C ALA A 367 -1.57 -16.87 30.57
N LEU A 368 -2.71 -17.19 29.95
CA LEU A 368 -3.98 -16.57 30.33
C LEU A 368 -4.40 -16.99 31.75
N PRO A 369 -5.12 -16.13 32.51
CA PRO A 369 -5.55 -16.43 33.87
C PRO A 369 -6.42 -17.69 33.98
N PRO A 370 -6.67 -18.21 35.20
CA PRO A 370 -7.59 -19.34 35.43
C PRO A 370 -9.01 -19.08 34.90
N GLU A 371 -9.76 -20.18 34.68
CA GLU A 371 -11.00 -20.28 33.90
C GLU A 371 -12.08 -19.20 34.17
N GLY A 372 -12.21 -18.73 35.42
CA GLY A 372 -13.16 -17.69 35.80
C GLY A 372 -12.91 -16.34 35.13
N ASP A 373 -11.66 -15.86 35.16
CA ASP A 373 -11.24 -14.59 34.55
C ASP A 373 -10.90 -14.76 33.07
N ARG A 374 -10.40 -15.95 32.68
CA ARG A 374 -10.08 -16.34 31.30
C ARG A 374 -11.23 -16.09 30.35
N ASN A 375 -12.43 -16.53 30.70
CA ASN A 375 -13.61 -16.40 29.86
C ASN A 375 -13.99 -14.94 29.60
N SER A 376 -13.73 -14.03 30.55
CA SER A 376 -13.99 -12.61 30.35
C SER A 376 -12.97 -11.99 29.39
N MET A 377 -11.69 -12.34 29.52
CA MET A 377 -10.62 -11.82 28.70
C MET A 377 -10.65 -12.38 27.28
N LEU A 378 -10.85 -13.70 27.14
CA LEU A 378 -11.03 -14.36 25.84
C LEU A 378 -12.16 -13.70 25.04
N ARG A 379 -13.30 -13.40 25.69
CA ARG A 379 -14.38 -12.67 25.03
C ARG A 379 -13.93 -11.29 24.51
N GLN A 380 -13.11 -10.55 25.26
CA GLN A 380 -12.60 -9.26 24.80
C GLN A 380 -11.57 -9.41 23.67
N PHE A 381 -10.73 -10.45 23.71
CA PHE A 381 -9.76 -10.73 22.64
C PHE A 381 -10.45 -11.13 21.34
N TYR A 382 -11.40 -12.06 21.39
CA TYR A 382 -12.20 -12.45 20.22
C TYR A 382 -13.00 -11.28 19.68
N LYS A 383 -13.64 -10.48 20.56
CA LYS A 383 -14.30 -9.25 20.13
C LYS A 383 -13.33 -8.32 19.40
N SER A 384 -12.12 -8.13 19.92
CA SER A 384 -11.11 -7.28 19.27
C SER A 384 -10.69 -7.84 17.91
N ALA A 385 -10.48 -9.16 17.82
CA ALA A 385 -10.17 -9.84 16.58
C ALA A 385 -11.29 -9.69 15.54
N ASP A 386 -12.55 -9.83 15.95
CA ASP A 386 -13.73 -9.63 15.10
C ASP A 386 -13.83 -8.19 14.59
N GLU A 387 -13.56 -7.19 15.44
CA GLU A 387 -13.54 -5.78 15.04
C GLU A 387 -12.42 -5.51 14.01
N TRP A 388 -11.21 -6.03 14.23
CA TRP A 388 -10.11 -5.94 13.28
C TRP A 388 -10.43 -6.64 11.97
N SER A 389 -10.94 -7.87 12.02
CA SER A 389 -11.35 -8.63 10.84
C SER A 389 -12.41 -7.86 10.04
N ARG A 390 -13.40 -7.27 10.71
CA ARG A 390 -14.43 -6.44 10.07
C ARG A 390 -13.84 -5.23 9.36
N ALA A 391 -12.89 -4.52 9.99
CA ALA A 391 -12.22 -3.39 9.39
C ALA A 391 -11.44 -3.78 8.11
N PHE A 392 -10.71 -4.90 8.14
CA PHE A 392 -10.00 -5.42 6.96
C PHE A 392 -10.95 -5.87 5.85
N LYS A 393 -12.03 -6.57 6.21
CA LYS A 393 -13.07 -7.00 5.26
C LYS A 393 -13.72 -5.81 4.57
N ASP A 394 -14.05 -4.78 5.33
CA ASP A 394 -14.60 -3.55 4.80
C ASP A 394 -13.62 -2.89 3.82
N ALA A 395 -12.36 -2.71 4.22
CA ALA A 395 -11.34 -2.12 3.35
C ALA A 395 -11.13 -2.91 2.04
N LEU A 396 -11.07 -4.25 2.12
CA LEU A 396 -10.91 -5.11 0.96
C LEU A 396 -12.14 -5.07 0.04
N ALA A 397 -13.35 -5.14 0.60
CA ALA A 397 -14.57 -5.09 -0.19
C ALA A 397 -14.72 -3.74 -0.91
N TRP A 398 -14.37 -2.64 -0.24
CA TRP A 398 -14.28 -1.33 -0.87
C TRP A 398 -13.25 -1.30 -1.99
N GLY A 399 -12.04 -1.83 -1.75
CA GLY A 399 -11.00 -1.90 -2.77
C GLY A 399 -11.44 -2.68 -4.01
N LEU A 400 -12.03 -3.85 -3.81
CA LEU A 400 -12.56 -4.70 -4.88
C LEU A 400 -13.67 -4.01 -5.66
N LEU A 401 -14.64 -3.38 -4.98
CA LEU A 401 -15.73 -2.66 -5.64
C LEU A 401 -15.20 -1.49 -6.47
N LEU A 402 -14.29 -0.70 -5.90
CA LEU A 402 -13.68 0.42 -6.62
C LEU A 402 -12.86 -0.09 -7.82
N GLU A 403 -12.23 -1.27 -7.74
CA GLU A 403 -11.51 -1.85 -8.87
C GLU A 403 -12.47 -2.34 -9.96
N GLU A 404 -13.59 -2.98 -9.60
CA GLU A 404 -14.67 -3.35 -10.52
C GLU A 404 -15.24 -2.13 -11.26
N LYS A 405 -15.32 -0.99 -10.57
CA LYS A 405 -15.78 0.29 -11.14
C LYS A 405 -14.70 1.06 -11.90
N GLY A 406 -13.44 0.58 -11.94
CA GLY A 406 -12.32 1.30 -12.57
C GLY A 406 -11.88 2.57 -11.82
N GLN A 407 -12.22 2.66 -10.53
CA GLN A 407 -11.99 3.81 -9.65
C GLN A 407 -10.86 3.61 -8.65
N TYR A 408 -10.39 2.37 -8.47
CA TYR A 408 -9.35 2.07 -7.51
C TYR A 408 -7.97 2.57 -7.96
N TRP A 409 -7.70 2.49 -9.27
CA TRP A 409 -6.45 2.96 -9.87
C TRP A 409 -6.73 4.26 -10.64
N THR A 410 -6.07 5.35 -10.26
CA THR A 410 -6.06 6.55 -11.12
C THR A 410 -5.26 6.22 -12.37
N GLN A 411 -5.90 6.29 -13.54
CA GLN A 411 -5.23 6.04 -14.81
C GLN A 411 -4.09 7.05 -15.02
N ALA A 412 -2.90 6.55 -15.34
CA ALA A 412 -1.79 7.40 -15.73
C ALA A 412 -2.07 8.05 -17.09
N CYS A 413 -1.62 9.29 -17.28
CA CYS A 413 -1.85 10.04 -18.50
C CYS A 413 -0.68 10.96 -18.82
N GLU A 414 -0.48 11.23 -20.10
CA GLU A 414 0.39 12.32 -20.56
C GLU A 414 -0.44 13.50 -21.06
N THR A 415 -1.65 13.20 -21.55
CA THR A 415 -2.58 14.16 -22.10
C THR A 415 -3.99 13.91 -21.61
N ASN A 416 -4.80 14.95 -21.69
CA ASN A 416 -6.24 14.90 -21.46
C ASN A 416 -6.97 13.82 -22.29
N ALA A 417 -6.48 13.52 -23.49
CA ALA A 417 -7.07 12.53 -24.37
C ALA A 417 -6.86 11.09 -23.86
N ASP A 418 -5.79 10.84 -23.10
CA ASP A 418 -5.54 9.51 -22.51
C ASP A 418 -6.65 9.15 -21.52
N CYS A 419 -7.22 10.14 -20.83
CA CYS A 419 -8.29 9.97 -19.84
C CYS A 419 -9.68 9.71 -20.45
N THR A 420 -9.88 9.98 -21.74
CA THR A 420 -11.16 9.77 -22.45
C THR A 420 -11.08 8.66 -23.49
N LYS A 421 -9.88 8.17 -23.81
CA LYS A 421 -9.64 7.14 -24.82
C LYS A 421 -10.33 5.82 -24.47
N GLY A 422 -11.20 5.35 -25.37
CA GLY A 422 -11.87 4.05 -25.24
C GLY A 422 -13.10 4.05 -24.32
N ARG A 423 -13.46 5.21 -23.76
CA ARG A 423 -14.64 5.37 -22.89
C ARG A 423 -15.90 5.65 -23.70
N SER A 424 -16.85 4.72 -23.67
CA SER A 424 -18.15 4.85 -24.34
C SER A 424 -19.11 5.79 -23.63
N ASP A 425 -18.88 6.04 -22.34
CA ASP A 425 -19.68 6.92 -21.49
C ASP A 425 -19.33 8.41 -21.69
N VAL A 426 -18.17 8.71 -22.33
CA VAL A 426 -17.80 10.06 -22.76
C VAL A 426 -18.47 10.34 -24.10
N LEU A 427 -19.48 11.21 -24.06
CA LEU A 427 -20.32 11.57 -25.21
C LEU A 427 -19.70 12.71 -26.02
N VAL A 428 -19.01 13.64 -25.36
CA VAL A 428 -18.30 14.77 -25.98
C VAL A 428 -17.01 15.02 -25.21
N ASP A 429 -15.92 15.25 -25.92
CA ASP A 429 -14.66 15.80 -25.40
C ASP A 429 -14.10 16.74 -26.46
N THR A 430 -14.23 18.05 -26.24
CA THR A 430 -13.81 19.06 -27.20
C THR A 430 -13.25 20.28 -26.51
N THR A 431 -12.33 20.98 -27.15
CA THR A 431 -11.78 22.25 -26.67
C THR A 431 -12.28 23.37 -27.57
N ILE A 432 -12.84 24.40 -26.95
CA ILE A 432 -13.44 25.53 -27.63
C ILE A 432 -12.70 26.80 -27.22
N ASP A 433 -12.18 27.54 -28.20
CA ASP A 433 -11.55 28.85 -27.97
C ASP A 433 -12.62 29.87 -27.60
N MET A 434 -12.52 30.43 -26.39
CA MET A 434 -13.54 31.31 -25.84
C MET A 434 -13.38 32.72 -26.39
N PRO A 435 -14.40 33.28 -27.09
CA PRO A 435 -14.31 34.61 -27.66
C PRO A 435 -14.26 35.68 -26.56
N ARG A 436 -13.34 36.65 -26.70
CA ARG A 436 -13.24 37.82 -25.81
C ARG A 436 -14.27 38.88 -26.17
N THR A 437 -14.96 39.46 -25.18
CA THR A 437 -15.79 40.63 -25.46
C THR A 437 -14.96 41.83 -25.83
N VAL A 438 -15.31 42.49 -26.93
CA VAL A 438 -14.80 43.81 -27.27
C VAL A 438 -15.56 44.85 -26.45
N VAL A 439 -14.97 45.32 -25.35
CA VAL A 439 -15.51 46.47 -24.61
C VAL A 439 -15.05 47.75 -25.30
N ASP A 440 -15.98 48.61 -25.69
CA ASP A 440 -15.70 49.95 -26.23
C ASP A 440 -15.28 50.89 -25.09
N SER A 441 -14.15 50.59 -24.44
CA SER A 441 -13.42 51.56 -23.64
C SER A 441 -12.12 51.85 -24.35
N LYS A 442 -12.01 53.05 -24.93
CA LYS A 442 -10.75 53.62 -25.41
C LYS A 442 -9.79 53.89 -24.25
N THR A 443 -9.30 52.85 -23.59
CA THR A 443 -8.13 52.94 -22.72
C THR A 443 -6.92 52.59 -23.57
N TRP A 444 -6.22 53.64 -23.98
CA TRP A 444 -4.98 53.60 -24.76
C TRP A 444 -3.95 52.76 -24.00
N ILE A 445 -3.29 51.85 -24.70
CA ILE A 445 -2.05 51.25 -24.19
C ILE A 445 -1.01 52.36 -24.24
N THR A 446 -0.22 52.51 -23.18
CA THR A 446 0.95 53.37 -23.18
C THR A 446 2.16 52.55 -22.75
N CYS A 447 3.14 52.39 -23.64
CA CYS A 447 4.39 51.67 -23.37
C CYS A 447 5.25 52.35 -22.27
N SER A 448 4.80 53.48 -21.72
CA SER A 448 5.43 54.22 -20.62
C SER A 448 4.90 53.87 -19.23
N ALA A 449 3.81 53.10 -19.12
CA ALA A 449 3.30 52.58 -17.85
C ALA A 449 3.88 51.19 -17.54
N ALA A 450 3.90 50.78 -16.27
CA ALA A 450 4.35 49.45 -15.85
C ALA A 450 3.55 48.36 -16.61
N GLU A 451 4.25 47.71 -17.54
CA GLU A 451 3.88 46.56 -18.40
C GLU A 451 2.37 46.32 -18.63
N PRO A 452 1.75 47.03 -19.59
CA PRO A 452 0.39 46.72 -20.06
C PRO A 452 0.31 45.48 -20.99
N CYS A 453 1.46 44.93 -21.40
CA CYS A 453 1.56 43.71 -22.18
C CYS A 453 1.95 42.53 -21.27
N ASP A 454 1.57 41.30 -21.61
CA ASP A 454 1.96 40.12 -20.83
C ASP A 454 3.48 39.97 -20.73
N LYS A 455 3.95 39.24 -19.71
CA LYS A 455 5.39 39.02 -19.37
C LYS A 455 6.29 38.57 -20.53
N ASN A 456 5.73 38.06 -21.62
CA ASN A 456 6.46 37.55 -22.79
C ASN A 456 6.17 38.35 -24.08
N GLN A 457 5.58 39.53 -23.95
CA GLN A 457 5.22 40.41 -25.05
C GLN A 457 6.00 41.72 -25.00
N LEU A 458 6.33 42.26 -26.16
CA LEU A 458 7.03 43.54 -26.35
C LEU A 458 6.02 44.62 -26.73
N CYS A 459 5.91 45.66 -25.90
CA CYS A 459 5.19 46.87 -26.26
C CYS A 459 6.02 47.70 -27.26
N LYS A 460 5.47 48.00 -28.45
CA LYS A 460 6.09 48.90 -29.43
C LYS A 460 5.05 49.85 -30.01
N THR A 461 5.47 51.09 -30.22
CA THR A 461 4.72 52.08 -30.98
C THR A 461 4.87 51.80 -32.48
N ASP A 462 3.75 51.70 -33.19
CA ASP A 462 3.75 51.52 -34.64
C ASP A 462 3.95 52.84 -35.42
N SER A 463 3.94 52.77 -36.75
CA SER A 463 4.12 53.92 -37.64
C SER A 463 3.02 54.98 -37.54
N ASP A 464 1.88 54.64 -36.95
CA ASP A 464 0.73 55.53 -36.74
C ASP A 464 0.72 56.13 -35.33
N ASN A 465 1.83 55.96 -34.59
CA ASN A 465 2.04 56.48 -33.24
C ASN A 465 1.11 55.83 -32.19
N LYS A 466 0.75 54.56 -32.40
CA LYS A 466 -0.07 53.75 -31.48
C LYS A 466 0.74 52.65 -30.84
N ASP A 467 0.59 52.48 -29.53
CA ASP A 467 1.30 51.45 -28.77
C ASP A 467 0.58 50.10 -28.88
N LYS A 468 1.34 49.05 -29.22
CA LYS A 468 0.85 47.68 -29.49
C LYS A 468 1.72 46.63 -28.83
N CYS A 469 1.17 45.46 -28.50
CA CYS A 469 1.94 44.34 -27.96
C CYS A 469 2.26 43.31 -29.05
N PHE A 470 3.52 42.89 -29.10
CA PHE A 470 4.05 41.89 -30.03
C PHE A 470 4.58 40.68 -29.27
N ASP A 471 4.49 39.48 -29.83
CA ASP A 471 5.13 38.30 -29.23
C ASP A 471 6.64 38.31 -29.47
N ALA A 472 7.32 37.29 -28.94
CA ALA A 472 8.75 37.07 -29.15
C ALA A 472 9.13 36.87 -30.64
N ALA A 473 8.18 36.47 -31.50
CA ALA A 473 8.39 36.33 -32.95
C ALA A 473 8.15 37.65 -33.72
N GLY A 474 7.70 38.70 -33.04
CA GLY A 474 7.39 40.00 -33.63
C GLY A 474 6.04 40.05 -34.35
N GLN A 475 5.17 39.06 -34.14
CA GLN A 475 3.78 39.14 -34.59
C GLN A 475 2.97 40.03 -33.65
N LEU A 476 2.06 40.80 -34.23
CA LEU A 476 1.13 41.64 -33.48
C LEU A 476 0.16 40.73 -32.71
N VAL A 477 0.22 40.77 -31.39
CA VAL A 477 -0.65 39.98 -30.49
C VAL A 477 -1.81 40.84 -29.99
N PHE A 478 -1.59 42.16 -29.86
CA PHE A 478 -2.57 43.07 -29.26
C PHE A 478 -2.54 44.48 -29.88
N ASP A 479 -3.69 44.94 -30.37
CA ASP A 479 -3.97 46.29 -30.89
C ASP A 479 -5.21 46.85 -30.16
N GLU A 480 -5.34 48.18 -30.08
CA GLU A 480 -6.25 49.05 -29.32
C GLU A 480 -7.79 48.79 -29.41
N SER A 481 -8.25 47.55 -29.50
CA SER A 481 -9.66 47.19 -29.58
C SER A 481 -10.10 46.04 -28.68
N LEU A 482 -9.25 45.56 -27.76
CA LEU A 482 -9.53 44.39 -26.93
C LEU A 482 -9.30 44.67 -25.43
N VAL A 483 -9.96 45.69 -24.86
CA VAL A 483 -10.08 45.74 -23.40
C VAL A 483 -10.89 44.53 -22.96
N ALA A 484 -10.33 43.77 -22.01
CA ALA A 484 -10.83 42.50 -21.47
C ALA A 484 -12.31 42.58 -21.05
N GLY A 485 -13.20 42.17 -21.95
CA GLY A 485 -14.57 41.87 -21.61
C GLY A 485 -14.72 40.43 -21.11
N THR A 486 -15.67 40.21 -20.20
CA THR A 486 -16.05 38.90 -19.66
C THR A 486 -16.39 37.90 -20.78
N ARG A 487 -15.72 36.75 -20.82
CA ARG A 487 -16.00 35.70 -21.81
C ARG A 487 -17.35 35.07 -21.55
N ARG A 488 -18.15 34.89 -22.60
CA ARG A 488 -19.53 34.38 -22.51
C ARG A 488 -19.84 33.47 -23.68
N ALA A 489 -20.26 32.25 -23.37
CA ALA A 489 -20.73 31.31 -24.38
C ALA A 489 -21.87 30.43 -23.84
N VAL A 490 -22.75 30.04 -24.76
CA VAL A 490 -23.75 28.99 -24.49
C VAL A 490 -23.43 27.78 -25.31
N MET A 491 -23.44 26.62 -24.67
CA MET A 491 -23.17 25.33 -25.29
C MET A 491 -24.48 24.56 -25.41
N VAL A 492 -24.95 24.36 -26.63
CA VAL A 492 -26.18 23.58 -26.88
C VAL A 492 -25.80 22.14 -27.18
N ILE A 493 -26.15 21.22 -26.27
CA ILE A 493 -25.92 19.79 -26.41
C ILE A 493 -27.07 19.19 -27.24
N TYR A 494 -26.74 18.51 -28.34
CA TYR A 494 -27.72 17.97 -29.28
C TYR A 494 -27.31 16.62 -29.88
N GLN A 495 -28.28 15.96 -30.52
CA GLN A 495 -28.09 14.67 -31.19
C GLN A 495 -27.99 14.87 -32.71
N GLY A 496 -26.82 14.62 -33.29
CA GLY A 496 -26.55 14.55 -34.74
C GLY A 496 -26.00 13.17 -35.11
N GLU A 497 -24.88 13.12 -35.84
CA GLU A 497 -24.04 11.91 -35.96
C GLU A 497 -23.29 11.66 -34.63
N GLY A 498 -24.05 11.32 -33.59
CA GLY A 498 -23.59 11.27 -32.20
C GLY A 498 -23.99 12.51 -31.39
N VAL A 499 -23.59 12.54 -30.11
CA VAL A 499 -23.82 13.69 -29.23
C VAL A 499 -22.77 14.76 -29.54
N ASN A 500 -23.21 16.01 -29.70
CA ASN A 500 -22.35 17.12 -30.08
C ASN A 500 -22.73 18.40 -29.32
N VAL A 501 -21.86 19.39 -29.37
CA VAL A 501 -22.08 20.73 -28.79
C VAL A 501 -22.04 21.78 -29.89
N ILE A 502 -23.03 22.69 -29.92
CA ILE A 502 -23.00 23.91 -30.73
C ILE A 502 -22.61 25.09 -29.83
N PRO A 503 -21.47 25.75 -30.09
CA PRO A 503 -21.10 26.96 -29.36
C PRO A 503 -21.85 28.17 -29.90
N VAL A 504 -22.50 28.92 -29.01
CA VAL A 504 -23.22 30.15 -29.31
C VAL A 504 -22.44 31.32 -28.73
N LYS A 505 -22.03 32.23 -29.60
CA LYS A 505 -21.26 33.42 -29.23
C LYS A 505 -22.20 34.45 -28.64
N GLU A 506 -22.02 34.83 -27.38
CA GLU A 506 -22.82 35.93 -26.78
C GLU A 506 -22.17 37.31 -26.98
N ASP A 507 -20.94 37.35 -27.48
CA ASP A 507 -20.12 38.55 -27.66
C ASP A 507 -20.37 39.28 -29.00
N GLN A 508 -21.41 40.08 -29.11
CA GLN A 508 -21.47 41.10 -30.17
C GLN A 508 -21.95 42.42 -29.56
N LYS A 509 -21.41 43.52 -30.10
CA LYS A 509 -21.74 44.97 -30.00
C LYS A 509 -23.20 45.38 -29.68
N LEU A 510 -23.85 44.82 -28.67
CA LEU A 510 -25.24 45.17 -28.32
C LEU A 510 -25.23 46.32 -27.32
N THR A 511 -24.88 47.51 -27.79
CA THR A 511 -24.84 48.76 -27.02
C THR A 511 -26.23 49.37 -26.77
N GLY A 512 -27.31 48.59 -26.96
CA GLY A 512 -28.69 49.05 -26.88
C GLY A 512 -29.51 48.39 -25.78
N ASN A 513 -30.47 49.12 -25.21
CA ASN A 513 -31.37 48.63 -24.15
C ASN A 513 -32.38 47.56 -24.62
N LYS A 514 -32.43 47.23 -25.92
CA LYS A 514 -33.39 46.27 -26.50
C LYS A 514 -33.02 44.81 -26.20
N PRO A 515 -34.00 43.88 -26.11
CA PRO A 515 -33.75 42.44 -26.07
C PRO A 515 -33.06 41.93 -27.34
N SER A 516 -32.18 40.95 -27.19
CA SER A 516 -31.52 40.22 -28.28
C SER A 516 -32.08 38.82 -28.37
N VAL A 517 -32.32 38.34 -29.58
CA VAL A 517 -32.74 36.96 -29.85
C VAL A 517 -31.70 36.30 -30.75
N ARG A 518 -31.21 35.15 -30.32
CA ARG A 518 -30.35 34.24 -31.09
C ARG A 518 -31.12 32.96 -31.36
N PHE A 519 -30.95 32.40 -32.55
CA PHE A 519 -31.65 31.20 -32.97
C PHE A 519 -30.67 30.08 -33.30
N VAL A 520 -30.88 28.92 -32.70
CA VAL A 520 -30.13 27.69 -32.97
C VAL A 520 -31.10 26.61 -33.40
N ASN A 521 -30.93 26.14 -34.63
CA ASN A 521 -31.62 24.94 -35.10
C ASN A 521 -30.76 23.69 -34.85
N VAL A 522 -31.28 22.71 -34.12
CA VAL A 522 -30.65 21.39 -33.94
C VAL A 522 -31.44 20.24 -34.57
N SER A 523 -32.55 20.52 -35.26
CA SER A 523 -33.42 19.50 -35.88
C SER A 523 -32.87 18.91 -37.18
N GLY A 524 -31.75 19.44 -37.70
CA GLY A 524 -31.25 19.18 -39.05
C GLY A 524 -31.87 20.10 -40.10
N GLY A 525 -31.12 20.34 -41.18
CA GLY A 525 -31.49 21.24 -42.27
C GLY A 525 -31.53 22.72 -41.88
N THR A 526 -32.05 23.55 -42.79
CA THR A 526 -32.20 25.00 -42.58
C THR A 526 -33.60 25.33 -42.08
N GLN A 527 -33.68 26.09 -40.99
CA GLN A 527 -34.94 26.55 -40.41
C GLN A 527 -34.91 28.06 -40.19
N SER A 528 -36.08 28.70 -40.24
CA SER A 528 -36.24 30.13 -40.00
C SER A 528 -37.16 30.39 -38.81
N LEU A 529 -36.64 31.09 -37.81
CA LEU A 529 -37.41 31.59 -36.69
C LEU A 529 -38.19 32.83 -37.12
N THR A 530 -39.47 32.87 -36.78
CA THR A 530 -40.32 34.05 -36.94
C THR A 530 -40.76 34.60 -35.59
N ALA A 531 -40.86 35.92 -35.48
CA ALA A 531 -41.45 36.64 -34.36
C ALA A 531 -42.67 37.42 -34.85
N ASP A 532 -43.85 37.14 -34.29
CA ASP A 532 -45.12 37.72 -34.74
C ASP A 532 -45.35 37.59 -36.27
N GLY A 533 -44.89 36.48 -36.86
CA GLY A 533 -45.00 36.19 -38.30
C GLY A 533 -43.91 36.81 -39.19
N GLN A 534 -42.97 37.58 -38.64
CA GLN A 534 -41.81 38.10 -39.40
C GLN A 534 -40.57 37.26 -39.17
N ASN A 535 -39.82 36.92 -40.22
CA ASN A 535 -38.56 36.19 -40.09
C ASN A 535 -37.53 37.05 -39.32
N VAL A 536 -37.02 36.49 -38.23
CA VAL A 536 -36.04 37.15 -37.36
C VAL A 536 -34.66 36.53 -37.43
N ALA A 537 -34.54 35.24 -37.73
CA ALA A 537 -33.26 34.55 -37.83
C ALA A 537 -33.41 33.26 -38.64
N THR A 538 -32.35 32.85 -39.34
CA THR A 538 -32.31 31.58 -40.06
C THR A 538 -31.02 30.86 -39.69
N HIS A 539 -31.12 29.57 -39.37
CA HIS A 539 -29.97 28.76 -38.95
C HIS A 539 -30.01 27.40 -39.63
N GLU A 540 -28.85 26.96 -40.10
CA GLU A 540 -28.60 25.60 -40.59
C GLU A 540 -27.77 24.85 -39.55
N THR A 541 -28.19 23.64 -39.16
CA THR A 541 -27.45 22.86 -38.16
C THR A 541 -26.07 22.46 -38.69
N LYS A 542 -25.00 23.04 -38.11
CA LYS A 542 -23.61 22.69 -38.41
C LYS A 542 -22.85 22.44 -37.12
N ALA A 543 -22.14 21.32 -37.04
CA ALA A 543 -21.32 20.99 -35.89
C ALA A 543 -20.04 21.87 -35.86
N GLY A 544 -19.64 22.35 -34.68
CA GLY A 544 -18.38 23.05 -34.47
C GLY A 544 -18.31 24.51 -34.95
N GLU A 545 -19.32 25.01 -35.67
CA GLU A 545 -19.38 26.42 -36.05
C GLU A 545 -20.02 27.29 -34.96
N TRP A 546 -19.46 28.49 -34.75
CA TRP A 546 -20.01 29.47 -33.81
C TRP A 546 -21.28 30.10 -34.35
N VAL A 547 -22.38 29.98 -33.60
CA VAL A 547 -23.60 30.72 -33.89
C VAL A 547 -23.44 32.14 -33.33
N SER A 548 -23.35 33.13 -34.23
CA SER A 548 -23.07 34.52 -33.86
C SER A 548 -24.15 35.51 -34.29
N ASP A 549 -25.10 35.09 -35.13
CA ASP A 549 -26.22 35.92 -35.56
C ASP A 549 -27.10 36.32 -34.40
N VAL A 550 -27.50 37.60 -34.37
CA VAL A 550 -28.35 38.16 -33.33
C VAL A 550 -29.31 39.19 -33.93
N THR A 551 -30.55 39.11 -33.48
CA THR A 551 -31.61 40.04 -33.90
C THR A 551 -32.13 40.78 -32.68
N GLN A 552 -32.13 42.12 -32.72
CA GLN A 552 -32.74 42.93 -31.66
C GLN A 552 -34.23 43.11 -31.94
N LEU A 553 -35.06 42.84 -30.95
CA LEU A 553 -36.51 43.05 -31.01
C LEU A 553 -36.94 44.12 -30.02
N ASP A 554 -38.20 44.57 -30.08
CA ASP A 554 -38.75 45.45 -29.06
C ASP A 554 -39.17 44.64 -27.83
N ALA A 555 -39.04 45.23 -26.64
CA ALA A 555 -39.49 44.61 -25.40
C ALA A 555 -41.02 44.56 -25.35
N LYS A 556 -41.58 43.39 -25.69
CA LYS A 556 -43.02 43.09 -25.66
C LYS A 556 -43.24 41.58 -25.59
N SER A 557 -44.47 41.18 -25.30
CA SER A 557 -44.92 39.81 -25.56
C SER A 557 -44.89 39.54 -27.06
N THR A 558 -44.18 38.49 -27.45
CA THR A 558 -43.92 38.12 -28.85
C THR A 558 -44.18 36.62 -29.01
N VAL A 559 -44.81 36.23 -30.11
CA VAL A 559 -44.97 34.80 -30.45
C VAL A 559 -43.82 34.38 -31.35
N LEU A 560 -42.95 33.52 -30.82
CA LEU A 560 -41.85 32.91 -31.55
C LEU A 560 -42.34 31.63 -32.22
N THR A 561 -42.14 31.47 -33.53
CA THR A 561 -42.63 30.31 -34.30
C THR A 561 -41.58 29.80 -35.27
N VAL A 562 -41.38 28.49 -35.33
CA VAL A 562 -40.49 27.79 -36.29
C VAL A 562 -40.99 26.36 -36.50
N GLY A 563 -40.99 25.86 -37.74
CA GLY A 563 -41.35 24.47 -38.05
C GLY A 563 -42.72 23.99 -37.53
N GLY A 564 -43.65 24.91 -37.22
CA GLY A 564 -44.95 24.60 -36.62
C GLY A 564 -44.98 24.63 -35.09
N ALA A 565 -43.83 24.64 -34.41
CA ALA A 565 -43.73 24.88 -32.98
C ALA A 565 -43.85 26.40 -32.70
N SER A 566 -44.57 26.77 -31.65
CA SER A 566 -44.71 28.17 -31.24
C SER A 566 -44.68 28.34 -29.72
N GLN A 567 -44.09 29.43 -29.25
CA GLN A 567 -44.04 29.79 -27.84
C GLN A 567 -44.22 31.30 -27.67
N THR A 568 -45.07 31.70 -26.72
CA THR A 568 -45.23 33.12 -26.36
C THR A 568 -44.20 33.49 -25.30
N VAL A 569 -43.39 34.51 -25.57
CA VAL A 569 -42.31 34.95 -24.69
C VAL A 569 -42.41 36.44 -24.46
N THR A 570 -42.29 36.88 -23.20
CA THR A 570 -42.20 38.30 -22.86
C THR A 570 -40.74 38.73 -22.91
N LEU A 571 -40.38 39.50 -23.94
CA LEU A 571 -39.01 39.99 -24.12
C LEU A 571 -38.77 41.22 -23.24
N ALA A 572 -37.73 41.16 -22.42
CA ALA A 572 -37.34 42.24 -21.51
C ALA A 572 -36.12 43.00 -22.05
N ASN A 573 -36.09 44.31 -21.80
CA ASN A 573 -34.92 45.14 -22.08
C ASN A 573 -33.67 44.61 -21.34
N SER A 574 -32.51 44.69 -21.99
CA SER A 574 -31.22 44.22 -21.45
C SER A 574 -31.13 42.70 -21.16
N PHE A 575 -31.95 41.88 -21.83
CA PHE A 575 -31.85 40.41 -21.81
C PHE A 575 -31.40 39.85 -23.16
N ASP A 576 -30.64 38.77 -23.10
CA ASP A 576 -30.29 37.91 -24.23
C ASP A 576 -31.16 36.65 -24.16
N TYR A 577 -31.88 36.38 -25.25
CA TYR A 577 -32.72 35.20 -25.42
C TYR A 577 -32.08 34.27 -26.44
N LEU A 578 -31.83 33.03 -26.02
CA LEU A 578 -31.46 31.94 -26.91
C LEU A 578 -32.69 31.07 -27.17
N VAL A 579 -33.01 30.89 -28.44
CA VAL A 579 -34.13 30.08 -28.93
C VAL A 579 -33.53 28.86 -29.63
N VAL A 580 -33.77 27.68 -29.07
CA VAL A 580 -33.29 26.42 -29.62
C VAL A 580 -34.48 25.63 -30.15
N TYR A 581 -34.42 25.21 -31.42
CA TYR A 581 -35.44 24.37 -32.04
C TYR A 581 -34.96 22.95 -32.19
N THR A 582 -35.71 22.00 -31.63
CA THR A 582 -35.36 20.58 -31.57
C THR A 582 -35.96 19.75 -32.71
N GLY A 583 -36.88 20.33 -33.50
CA GLY A 583 -37.68 19.64 -34.51
C GLY A 583 -39.15 19.58 -34.14
N ASP A 584 -39.44 19.40 -32.85
CA ASP A 584 -40.82 19.30 -32.35
C ASP A 584 -41.14 20.36 -31.29
N SER A 585 -40.12 20.90 -30.60
CA SER A 585 -40.29 21.88 -29.52
C SER A 585 -39.36 23.08 -29.65
N LEU A 586 -39.74 24.16 -28.96
CA LEU A 586 -38.95 25.38 -28.77
C LEU A 586 -38.48 25.45 -27.31
N ILE A 587 -37.17 25.55 -27.12
CA ILE A 587 -36.56 25.85 -25.82
C ILE A 587 -36.13 27.31 -25.86
N VAL A 588 -36.73 28.16 -25.02
CA VAL A 588 -36.37 29.58 -24.94
C VAL A 588 -35.75 29.87 -23.58
N SER A 589 -34.50 30.32 -23.60
CA SER A 589 -33.74 30.69 -22.41
C SER A 589 -33.39 32.17 -22.44
N GLY A 590 -33.94 32.94 -21.49
CA GLY A 590 -33.65 34.36 -21.31
C GLY A 590 -32.64 34.57 -20.18
N THR A 591 -31.67 35.47 -20.38
CA THR A 591 -30.68 35.82 -19.35
C THR A 591 -30.41 37.31 -19.35
N ALA A 592 -30.40 37.91 -18.16
CA ALA A 592 -29.99 39.29 -18.00
C ALA A 592 -28.53 39.45 -18.41
N ARG A 593 -28.21 40.42 -19.27
CA ARG A 593 -26.83 40.64 -19.76
C ARG A 593 -25.81 40.86 -18.64
N ALA A 594 -26.24 41.40 -17.50
CA ALA A 594 -25.37 41.60 -16.33
C ALA A 594 -25.04 40.30 -15.58
N ALA A 595 -25.79 39.21 -15.80
CA ALA A 595 -25.64 37.93 -15.12
C ALA A 595 -25.01 36.83 -16.01
N ALA A 596 -24.68 37.15 -17.26
CA ALA A 596 -24.06 36.22 -18.20
C ALA A 596 -22.54 36.35 -18.10
N GLU A 597 -21.86 35.44 -17.40
CA GLU A 597 -20.39 35.40 -17.30
C GLU A 597 -19.88 33.96 -17.27
N GLY A 598 -19.04 33.56 -18.23
CA GLY A 598 -18.49 32.20 -18.35
C GLY A 598 -19.26 31.32 -19.34
N VAL A 599 -19.41 30.04 -19.04
CA VAL A 599 -20.05 29.05 -19.92
C VAL A 599 -21.33 28.50 -19.29
N ARG A 600 -22.41 28.42 -20.06
CA ARG A 600 -23.64 27.70 -19.66
C ARG A 600 -24.04 26.66 -20.70
N PHE A 601 -24.87 25.71 -20.29
CA PHE A 601 -25.28 24.58 -21.13
C PHE A 601 -26.80 24.50 -21.26
N ILE A 602 -27.25 24.05 -22.44
CA ILE A 602 -28.64 23.68 -22.73
C ILE A 602 -28.66 22.27 -23.28
N HIS A 603 -29.43 21.38 -22.67
CA HIS A 603 -29.54 19.99 -23.11
C HIS A 603 -30.83 19.74 -23.90
N THR A 604 -30.70 19.24 -25.13
CA THR A 604 -31.83 19.08 -26.06
C THR A 604 -32.15 17.63 -26.42
N ILE A 605 -31.45 16.65 -25.85
CA ILE A 605 -31.63 15.24 -26.22
C ILE A 605 -32.68 14.59 -25.32
N GLN A 606 -33.78 14.12 -25.92
CA GLN A 606 -34.81 13.38 -25.20
C GLN A 606 -34.28 12.03 -24.69
N ASN A 607 -34.77 11.59 -23.54
CA ASN A 607 -34.42 10.29 -22.92
C ASN A 607 -32.93 10.08 -22.61
N LYS A 608 -32.11 11.13 -22.61
CA LYS A 608 -30.74 11.11 -22.10
C LYS A 608 -30.61 12.10 -20.94
N VAL A 609 -29.92 11.68 -19.89
CA VAL A 609 -29.48 12.54 -18.79
C VAL A 609 -27.96 12.59 -18.84
N VAL A 610 -27.38 13.77 -18.75
CA VAL A 610 -25.93 13.96 -18.93
C VAL A 610 -25.31 14.74 -17.78
N ASP A 611 -24.04 14.47 -17.53
CA ASP A 611 -23.19 15.35 -16.73
C ASP A 611 -22.29 16.16 -17.66
N VAL A 612 -21.94 17.37 -17.22
CA VAL A 612 -21.16 18.29 -18.03
C VAL A 612 -19.97 18.80 -17.24
N GLY A 613 -18.79 18.73 -17.84
CA GLY A 613 -17.54 19.26 -17.32
C GLY A 613 -17.02 20.46 -18.11
N VAL A 614 -16.38 21.40 -17.41
CA VAL A 614 -15.58 22.49 -17.97
C VAL A 614 -14.22 22.45 -17.31
N ASN A 615 -13.14 22.24 -18.08
CA ASN A 615 -11.76 22.23 -17.58
C ASN A 615 -11.59 21.40 -16.28
N ALA A 616 -12.11 20.17 -16.26
CA ALA A 616 -12.13 19.23 -15.13
C ALA A 616 -13.14 19.49 -14.01
N ILE A 617 -13.87 20.62 -14.04
CA ILE A 617 -14.87 20.95 -13.01
C ILE A 617 -16.24 20.53 -13.52
N ARG A 618 -16.99 19.77 -12.70
CA ARG A 618 -18.37 19.40 -13.00
C ARG A 618 -19.26 20.64 -12.98
N ALA A 619 -19.63 21.13 -14.16
CA ALA A 619 -20.47 22.31 -14.35
C ALA A 619 -21.97 21.98 -14.22
N ALA A 620 -22.36 20.74 -14.48
CA ALA A 620 -23.72 20.25 -14.26
C ALA A 620 -23.73 18.76 -13.92
N GLU A 621 -24.62 18.38 -13.01
CA GLU A 621 -24.93 17.00 -12.65
C GLU A 621 -26.39 16.68 -13.01
N GLY A 622 -26.60 15.56 -13.69
CA GLY A 622 -27.93 15.05 -13.98
C GLY A 622 -28.77 15.97 -14.86
N LEU A 623 -28.16 16.68 -15.83
CA LEU A 623 -28.85 17.61 -16.71
C LEU A 623 -29.84 16.86 -17.62
N ARG A 624 -31.13 17.16 -17.45
CA ARG A 624 -32.26 16.52 -18.17
C ARG A 624 -32.65 17.31 -19.41
N TYR A 625 -33.48 16.70 -20.27
CA TYR A 625 -34.05 17.34 -21.45
C TYR A 625 -34.67 18.71 -21.12
N GLU A 626 -34.37 19.71 -21.95
CA GLU A 626 -34.72 21.14 -21.77
C GLU A 626 -34.08 21.82 -20.55
N GLY A 627 -33.19 21.11 -19.85
CA GLY A 627 -32.42 21.65 -18.74
C GLY A 627 -31.45 22.74 -19.20
N VAL A 628 -31.42 23.84 -18.45
CA VAL A 628 -30.53 24.98 -18.67
C VAL A 628 -29.72 25.20 -17.39
N THR A 629 -28.40 25.25 -17.51
CA THR A 629 -27.53 25.50 -16.36
C THR A 629 -27.43 27.00 -16.06
N THR A 630 -27.04 27.34 -14.83
CA THR A 630 -26.42 28.65 -14.58
C THR A 630 -25.09 28.75 -15.31
N TYR A 631 -24.54 29.96 -15.41
CA TYR A 631 -23.20 30.11 -15.93
C TYR A 631 -22.18 29.58 -14.91
N ALA A 632 -21.24 28.77 -15.38
CA ALA A 632 -20.03 28.44 -14.67
C ALA A 632 -19.03 29.59 -14.88
N PRO A 633 -18.71 30.40 -13.85
CA PRO A 633 -17.82 31.54 -13.99
C PRO A 633 -16.41 31.03 -14.30
N GLN A 634 -15.89 31.37 -15.47
CA GLN A 634 -14.57 30.95 -15.93
C GLN A 634 -14.00 31.99 -16.90
N ASP A 635 -12.76 32.42 -16.69
CA ASP A 635 -12.03 33.36 -17.55
C ASP A 635 -10.82 32.67 -18.21
N PHE A 636 -11.08 31.76 -19.15
CA PHE A 636 -10.04 31.03 -19.87
C PHE A 636 -10.04 31.36 -21.37
N ASP A 637 -8.86 31.34 -22.00
CA ASP A 637 -8.71 31.44 -23.47
C ASP A 637 -9.33 30.28 -24.22
N ALA A 638 -9.32 29.09 -23.63
CA ALA A 638 -10.02 27.93 -24.14
C ALA A 638 -10.74 27.19 -23.00
N ALA A 639 -11.93 26.69 -23.30
CA ALA A 639 -12.70 25.83 -22.41
C ALA A 639 -12.77 24.43 -23.02
N ARG A 640 -12.20 23.44 -22.32
CA ARG A 640 -12.42 22.03 -22.61
C ARG A 640 -13.77 21.63 -22.03
N ILE A 641 -14.67 21.24 -22.91
CA ILE A 641 -16.02 20.81 -22.62
C ILE A 641 -16.06 19.29 -22.71
N THR A 642 -16.50 18.67 -21.63
CA THR A 642 -16.80 17.25 -21.61
C THR A 642 -18.26 17.01 -21.30
N VAL A 643 -18.88 16.06 -22.00
CA VAL A 643 -20.24 15.59 -21.71
C VAL A 643 -20.17 14.08 -21.52
N THR A 644 -20.71 13.60 -20.40
CA THR A 644 -20.73 12.18 -20.06
C THR A 644 -22.15 11.74 -19.76
N GLU A 645 -22.42 10.44 -19.82
CA GLU A 645 -23.67 9.90 -19.27
C GLU A 645 -23.80 10.27 -17.78
N ALA A 646 -25.02 10.55 -17.32
CA ALA A 646 -25.23 10.95 -15.93
C ALA A 646 -24.79 9.85 -14.95
N GLY A 647 -24.00 10.24 -13.95
CA GLY A 647 -23.44 9.33 -12.96
C GLY A 647 -22.18 8.61 -13.42
N ALA A 648 -21.67 8.87 -14.63
CA ALA A 648 -20.39 8.36 -15.08
C ALA A 648 -19.20 8.96 -14.33
N GLN A 649 -18.04 8.32 -14.41
CA GLN A 649 -16.81 8.78 -13.78
C GLN A 649 -16.30 10.07 -14.46
N GLY A 650 -15.85 11.02 -13.66
CA GLY A 650 -15.45 12.35 -14.12
C GLY A 650 -13.96 12.56 -14.28
N ASP A 651 -13.14 11.51 -14.22
CA ASP A 651 -11.68 11.55 -14.34
C ASP A 651 -11.21 11.80 -15.77
N LEU A 652 -11.64 12.93 -16.33
CA LEU A 652 -11.50 13.25 -17.74
C LEU A 652 -10.25 14.09 -18.01
N THR A 653 -9.62 14.66 -16.97
CA THR A 653 -8.50 15.60 -17.11
C THR A 653 -7.21 15.02 -16.57
N CYS A 654 -6.16 15.12 -17.36
CA CYS A 654 -4.82 14.77 -16.94
C CYS A 654 -4.24 15.88 -16.07
N TYR A 655 -4.02 15.56 -14.80
CA TYR A 655 -3.40 16.46 -13.83
C TYR A 655 -2.02 15.93 -13.47
N PHE A 656 -1.01 16.81 -13.52
CA PHE A 656 0.36 16.46 -13.21
C PHE A 656 0.71 16.86 -11.78
N THR A 657 1.19 15.89 -11.00
CA THR A 657 1.88 16.13 -9.73
C THR A 657 3.33 15.69 -9.87
N GLY A 658 4.26 16.65 -9.80
CA GLY A 658 5.67 16.39 -10.12
C GLY A 658 5.87 15.97 -11.58
N HIS A 659 6.29 14.72 -11.80
CA HIS A 659 6.52 14.14 -13.14
C HIS A 659 5.50 13.07 -13.53
N GLU A 660 4.46 12.86 -12.73
CA GLU A 660 3.43 11.86 -12.99
C GLU A 660 2.11 12.54 -13.35
N GLY A 661 1.55 12.22 -14.52
CA GLY A 661 0.21 12.62 -14.91
C GLY A 661 -0.82 11.57 -14.48
N ARG A 662 -1.92 12.02 -13.86
CA ARG A 662 -3.04 11.17 -13.43
C ARG A 662 -4.36 11.75 -13.89
N CYS A 663 -5.28 10.88 -14.32
CA CYS A 663 -6.63 11.26 -14.66
C CYS A 663 -7.41 11.65 -13.39
N THR A 664 -8.00 12.84 -13.41
CA THR A 664 -8.67 13.49 -12.28
C THR A 664 -9.97 14.18 -12.70
N GLY A 665 -10.87 14.34 -11.74
CA GLY A 665 -12.13 15.07 -11.87
C GLY A 665 -13.11 14.66 -10.78
N TRP A 666 -14.34 14.29 -11.13
CA TRP A 666 -15.36 13.89 -10.16
C TRP A 666 -15.54 12.36 -10.07
N SER A 667 -16.01 11.88 -8.92
CA SER A 667 -16.36 10.47 -8.73
C SER A 667 -17.62 10.10 -9.51
N ALA A 668 -17.75 8.85 -9.94
CA ALA A 668 -19.03 8.37 -10.47
C ALA A 668 -20.12 8.43 -9.41
N GLY A 669 -21.38 8.38 -9.85
CA GLY A 669 -22.53 8.28 -8.96
C GLY A 669 -22.48 7.01 -8.11
N TRP A 670 -22.99 7.13 -6.88
CA TRP A 670 -23.21 6.01 -5.97
C TRP A 670 -24.68 5.60 -6.00
N THR A 671 -24.95 4.31 -6.19
CA THR A 671 -26.31 3.77 -6.37
C THR A 671 -26.63 2.72 -5.30
N GLU A 672 -27.92 2.43 -5.11
CA GLU A 672 -28.35 1.34 -4.21
C GLU A 672 -27.81 -0.02 -4.67
N ALA A 673 -27.63 -0.22 -5.97
CA ALA A 673 -26.98 -1.41 -6.51
C ALA A 673 -25.49 -1.51 -6.10
N ASP A 674 -24.80 -0.38 -5.90
CA ASP A 674 -23.43 -0.37 -5.39
C ASP A 674 -23.40 -0.77 -3.91
N ASP A 675 -24.39 -0.35 -3.11
CA ASP A 675 -24.53 -0.79 -1.71
C ASP A 675 -24.77 -2.31 -1.61
N GLU A 676 -25.66 -2.84 -2.46
CA GLU A 676 -25.91 -4.29 -2.55
C GLU A 676 -24.67 -5.06 -3.01
N ARG A 677 -23.93 -4.51 -3.99
CA ARG A 677 -22.68 -5.12 -4.48
C ARG A 677 -21.60 -5.09 -3.40
N LEU A 678 -21.46 -3.98 -2.68
CA LEU A 678 -20.52 -3.86 -1.56
C LEU A 678 -20.86 -4.88 -0.46
N ALA A 679 -22.12 -5.01 -0.09
CA ALA A 679 -22.57 -5.99 0.91
C ALA A 679 -22.28 -7.43 0.45
N THR A 680 -22.49 -7.72 -0.84
CA THR A 680 -22.13 -9.01 -1.45
C THR A 680 -20.63 -9.26 -1.34
N LEU A 681 -19.79 -8.31 -1.77
CA LEU A 681 -18.33 -8.44 -1.68
C LEU A 681 -17.87 -8.64 -0.24
N LYS A 682 -18.36 -7.85 0.72
CA LYS A 682 -18.05 -8.00 2.16
C LYS A 682 -18.38 -9.40 2.68
N SER A 683 -19.46 -10.03 2.20
CA SER A 683 -19.83 -11.39 2.58
C SER A 683 -18.90 -12.46 2.00
N THR A 684 -18.25 -12.18 0.86
CA THR A 684 -17.31 -13.11 0.22
C THR A 684 -15.89 -13.05 0.79
N VAL A 685 -15.51 -11.95 1.42
CA VAL A 685 -14.18 -11.83 2.05
C VAL A 685 -14.16 -12.69 3.33
N PRO A 686 -13.21 -13.64 3.48
CA PRO A 686 -13.05 -14.43 4.69
C PRO A 686 -12.61 -13.55 5.87
N ASP A 687 -12.55 -14.12 7.06
CA ASP A 687 -11.97 -13.40 8.19
C ASP A 687 -10.49 -13.15 7.95
N MET A 688 -10.10 -11.88 8.07
CA MET A 688 -8.76 -11.40 7.74
C MET A 688 -7.88 -11.22 8.97
N PHE A 689 -8.47 -11.28 10.17
CA PHE A 689 -7.73 -11.27 11.42
C PHE A 689 -8.17 -12.47 12.25
N ILE A 690 -7.29 -13.47 12.33
CA ILE A 690 -7.57 -14.77 12.94
C ILE A 690 -6.81 -14.82 14.27
N LEU A 691 -7.56 -14.99 15.35
CA LEU A 691 -7.01 -15.21 16.67
C LEU A 691 -6.93 -16.70 16.95
N CYS A 692 -5.71 -17.26 16.92
CA CYS A 692 -5.45 -18.61 17.38
C CYS A 692 -5.20 -18.59 18.88
N GLU A 693 -5.89 -19.47 19.61
CA GLU A 693 -5.49 -19.79 20.98
C GLU A 693 -4.29 -20.74 20.91
N ASN A 694 -3.23 -20.45 21.66
CA ASN A 694 -2.21 -21.45 21.92
C ASN A 694 -2.80 -22.46 22.91
N GLN A 695 -3.53 -23.45 22.40
CA GLN A 695 -4.02 -24.54 23.22
C GLN A 695 -2.87 -25.48 23.56
N TYR A 696 -2.44 -25.37 24.79
CA TYR A 696 -1.63 -26.37 25.45
C TYR A 696 -2.60 -27.42 26.02
N ASP A 697 -2.60 -28.63 25.45
CA ASP A 697 -3.46 -29.72 25.90
C ASP A 697 -2.98 -30.17 27.29
N LEU A 698 -3.65 -29.65 28.32
CA LEU A 698 -3.53 -30.13 29.70
C LEU A 698 -4.32 -31.44 29.79
N GLY A 699 -3.87 -32.48 29.09
CA GLY A 699 -4.46 -33.81 29.24
C GLY A 699 -4.47 -34.20 30.73
N ASP A 700 -5.54 -34.83 31.21
CA ASP A 700 -5.80 -35.32 32.58
C ASP A 700 -5.48 -34.41 33.79
N GLU A 701 -4.85 -33.24 33.63
CA GLU A 701 -4.56 -32.31 34.72
C GLU A 701 -5.84 -31.65 35.24
N ALA A 702 -6.85 -31.42 34.39
CA ALA A 702 -8.17 -31.00 34.85
C ALA A 702 -8.84 -32.07 35.75
N ALA A 703 -8.59 -33.36 35.49
CA ALA A 703 -9.09 -34.46 36.32
C ALA A 703 -8.29 -34.60 37.63
N ASN A 704 -6.97 -34.38 37.58
CA ASN A 704 -6.09 -34.40 38.74
C ASN A 704 -6.25 -33.17 39.65
N MET A 705 -6.55 -32.00 39.09
CA MET A 705 -6.92 -30.79 39.85
C MET A 705 -8.27 -30.95 40.54
N LYS A 706 -9.22 -31.63 39.89
CA LYS A 706 -10.50 -32.00 40.51
C LYS A 706 -10.31 -33.01 41.64
N ALA A 707 -9.46 -34.02 41.45
CA ALA A 707 -9.11 -34.97 42.51
C ALA A 707 -8.34 -34.31 43.68
N ALA A 708 -7.49 -33.32 43.42
CA ALA A 708 -6.78 -32.58 44.47
C ALA A 708 -7.70 -31.63 45.25
N ALA A 709 -8.68 -31.01 44.57
CA ALA A 709 -9.74 -30.22 45.20
C ALA A 709 -10.65 -31.10 46.09
N ASP A 710 -11.01 -32.30 45.61
CA ASP A 710 -11.84 -33.26 46.34
C ASP A 710 -11.12 -33.85 47.58
N VAL A 711 -9.78 -33.90 47.59
CA VAL A 711 -8.98 -34.32 48.77
C VAL A 711 -8.86 -33.20 49.82
N GLY A 712 -8.91 -31.93 49.39
CA GLY A 712 -8.87 -30.75 50.26
C GLY A 712 -10.08 -30.61 51.18
N ASP A 713 -11.22 -31.20 50.82
CA ASP A 713 -12.46 -31.17 51.60
C ASP A 713 -12.44 -32.12 52.83
N THR A 714 -11.43 -32.99 52.94
CA THR A 714 -11.32 -33.96 54.04
C THR A 714 -10.65 -33.44 55.31
N TYR A 715 -9.97 -32.29 55.25
CA TYR A 715 -9.34 -31.65 56.42
C TYR A 715 -9.94 -30.26 56.66
N GLY A 716 -11.04 -30.25 57.40
CA GLY A 716 -11.80 -29.05 57.69
C GLY A 716 -10.96 -27.91 58.29
N GLY A 717 -11.11 -26.73 57.68
CA GLY A 717 -10.96 -25.43 58.33
C GLY A 717 -9.54 -24.87 58.41
N ARG A 718 -9.30 -23.83 57.60
CA ARG A 718 -8.18 -22.85 57.69
C ARG A 718 -6.83 -23.24 57.08
N GLY A 719 -6.83 -23.79 55.86
CA GLY A 719 -5.61 -23.99 55.06
C GLY A 719 -5.61 -23.34 53.66
N ALA A 720 -6.71 -22.76 53.19
CA ALA A 720 -6.86 -22.37 51.78
C ALA A 720 -6.15 -21.06 51.39
N ASP A 721 -5.89 -20.15 52.34
CA ASP A 721 -5.36 -18.82 52.00
C ASP A 721 -3.82 -18.75 51.92
N TRP A 722 -3.09 -19.77 52.40
CA TRP A 722 -1.61 -19.74 52.45
C TRP A 722 -0.92 -20.81 51.58
N ALA A 723 -1.69 -21.66 50.89
CA ALA A 723 -1.14 -22.64 49.95
C ALA A 723 -1.05 -22.11 48.51
N MET A 724 -1.76 -21.03 48.16
CA MET A 724 -1.70 -20.42 46.82
C MET A 724 -0.45 -19.55 46.60
N ASP A 725 0.24 -19.14 47.66
CA ASP A 725 1.36 -18.18 47.57
C ASP A 725 2.75 -18.83 47.39
N ALA A 726 2.89 -20.12 47.67
CA ALA A 726 4.22 -20.77 47.69
C ALA A 726 4.49 -21.75 46.53
N LYS A 727 3.47 -22.16 45.76
CA LYS A 727 3.64 -23.06 44.61
C LYS A 727 3.35 -22.43 43.24
N SER A 728 2.65 -21.30 43.19
CA SER A 728 2.40 -20.54 41.94
C SER A 728 3.68 -19.89 41.38
N LEU A 729 4.75 -19.81 42.18
CA LEU A 729 6.04 -19.24 41.78
C LEU A 729 7.06 -20.27 41.24
N GLN A 730 6.75 -21.57 41.21
CA GLN A 730 7.76 -22.58 40.82
C GLN A 730 7.44 -23.43 39.60
N ASP A 731 6.21 -23.49 39.10
CA ASP A 731 5.88 -24.41 38.01
C ASP A 731 5.02 -23.76 36.91
N GLY A 732 5.58 -22.76 36.23
CA GLY A 732 5.11 -22.38 34.90
C GLY A 732 5.51 -23.46 33.89
N ARG A 733 4.74 -24.56 33.82
CA ARG A 733 5.01 -25.67 32.90
C ARG A 733 3.95 -25.74 31.82
N TYR A 734 4.43 -25.74 30.58
CA TYR A 734 3.64 -25.85 29.38
C TYR A 734 3.88 -27.28 28.79
N SER A 735 2.80 -28.07 28.52
CA SER A 735 2.61 -29.27 27.60
C SER A 735 2.07 -29.16 26.08
N VAL A 736 2.86 -29.22 24.98
CA VAL A 736 2.31 -29.44 23.58
C VAL A 736 2.36 -30.92 23.24
N LYS A 737 1.23 -31.51 22.84
CA LYS A 737 1.18 -32.84 22.23
C LYS A 737 0.65 -32.71 20.80
N GLY A 738 1.49 -32.95 19.81
CA GLY A 738 1.06 -33.14 18.42
C GLY A 738 1.99 -32.52 17.39
N LYS A 739 2.50 -33.37 16.48
CA LYS A 739 3.46 -33.06 15.41
C LYS A 739 3.29 -31.67 14.80
N ASN A 740 4.34 -30.86 14.96
CA ASN A 740 4.88 -29.85 14.06
C ASN A 740 3.86 -28.86 13.40
N PRO A 741 3.75 -27.61 13.91
CA PRO A 741 2.93 -26.55 13.31
C PRO A 741 3.61 -25.76 12.17
N TYR A 742 4.91 -25.93 11.89
CA TYR A 742 5.70 -24.97 11.11
C TYR A 742 6.35 -25.51 9.83
N ASN A 743 5.82 -26.57 9.23
CA ASN A 743 6.33 -27.07 7.94
C ASN A 743 6.00 -26.11 6.77
N TRP A 744 6.75 -25.02 6.64
CA TRP A 744 6.76 -24.05 5.53
C TRP A 744 7.72 -24.44 4.40
N GLY A 745 8.31 -25.65 4.42
CA GLY A 745 9.35 -26.10 3.48
C GLY A 745 8.91 -27.10 2.40
N GLY A 746 7.66 -27.57 2.42
CA GLY A 746 7.16 -28.49 1.39
C GLY A 746 6.77 -27.73 0.13
N LYS A 747 7.40 -28.02 -1.01
CA LYS A 747 6.95 -27.60 -2.35
C LYS A 747 5.43 -27.78 -2.45
N GLN A 748 4.66 -26.71 -2.33
CA GLN A 748 3.24 -26.75 -2.64
C GLN A 748 3.12 -26.91 -4.16
N ASP A 749 2.46 -27.99 -4.54
CA ASP A 749 2.04 -28.25 -5.91
C ASP A 749 1.08 -27.12 -6.30
N LEU A 750 1.54 -26.17 -7.12
CA LEU A 750 0.82 -24.98 -7.59
C LEU A 750 -0.38 -25.33 -8.52
N ALA A 751 -0.88 -26.56 -8.46
CA ALA A 751 -1.91 -27.13 -9.30
C ALA A 751 -3.27 -27.35 -8.60
N ASP A 752 -3.36 -27.16 -7.28
CA ASP A 752 -4.62 -27.32 -6.54
C ASP A 752 -5.13 -25.99 -5.94
N PRO A 753 -6.11 -25.33 -6.58
CA PRO A 753 -6.73 -24.10 -6.08
C PRO A 753 -7.72 -24.32 -4.91
N THR A 754 -7.79 -25.53 -4.33
CA THR A 754 -8.75 -25.88 -3.26
C THR A 754 -8.16 -25.99 -1.84
N ALA A 755 -6.86 -25.79 -1.65
CA ALA A 755 -6.23 -25.88 -0.33
C ALA A 755 -6.33 -24.55 0.46
N ILE A 756 -7.32 -24.43 1.35
CA ILE A 756 -7.38 -23.36 2.37
C ILE A 756 -6.39 -23.70 3.50
N PHE A 757 -5.47 -22.78 3.82
CA PHE A 757 -4.57 -22.89 4.97
C PHE A 757 -5.33 -22.64 6.28
N ASN A 758 -5.41 -23.66 7.15
CA ASN A 758 -5.86 -23.54 8.53
C ASN A 758 -4.64 -23.41 9.47
N PRO A 759 -4.34 -22.22 10.02
CA PRO A 759 -3.18 -22.01 10.87
C PRO A 759 -3.32 -22.47 12.33
N CYS A 760 -4.53 -22.79 12.82
CA CYS A 760 -4.74 -23.01 14.26
C CYS A 760 -4.80 -24.48 14.71
N LYS A 761 -4.62 -25.47 13.81
CA LYS A 761 -4.78 -26.93 14.04
C LYS A 761 -5.87 -27.34 15.06
N ASP A 762 -6.99 -27.78 14.49
CA ASP A 762 -8.08 -28.56 15.09
C ASP A 762 -8.88 -27.93 16.24
N LEU A 763 -10.10 -27.43 15.92
CA LEU A 763 -11.33 -27.64 16.72
C LEU A 763 -12.63 -27.05 16.09
N VAL A 764 -12.84 -27.02 14.77
CA VAL A 764 -14.21 -26.83 14.18
C VAL A 764 -14.30 -27.51 12.81
N PRO A 765 -15.37 -28.26 12.46
CA PRO A 765 -15.52 -28.84 11.12
C PRO A 765 -15.76 -27.76 10.07
N HIS A 766 -14.99 -27.78 8.98
CA HIS A 766 -15.24 -26.95 7.80
C HIS A 766 -16.36 -27.53 6.91
N PRO A 767 -17.13 -26.68 6.20
CA PRO A 767 -17.98 -27.09 5.09
C PRO A 767 -17.12 -27.60 3.92
N THR A 768 -17.61 -28.62 3.22
CA THR A 768 -16.81 -29.55 2.41
C THR A 768 -16.39 -29.07 1.01
N GLU A 769 -16.67 -27.84 0.58
CA GLU A 769 -16.28 -27.34 -0.76
C GLU A 769 -16.01 -25.82 -0.80
N LEU A 770 -14.95 -25.40 -1.52
CA LEU A 770 -14.71 -24.02 -1.94
C LEU A 770 -15.60 -23.68 -3.13
N LYS A 771 -16.26 -22.52 -3.11
CA LYS A 771 -17.00 -22.00 -4.27
C LYS A 771 -16.28 -20.78 -4.83
N LYS A 772 -16.08 -20.76 -6.16
CA LYS A 772 -15.51 -19.61 -6.89
C LYS A 772 -16.45 -18.41 -6.82
N ILE A 773 -15.89 -17.19 -6.87
CA ILE A 773 -16.69 -15.98 -7.13
C ILE A 773 -17.28 -16.11 -8.55
N GLY A 774 -18.61 -16.23 -8.62
CA GLY A 774 -19.38 -16.44 -9.85
C GLY A 774 -20.12 -17.78 -9.94
N ASP A 775 -19.78 -18.77 -9.10
CA ASP A 775 -20.44 -20.09 -9.10
C ASP A 775 -21.38 -20.28 -7.88
N MET A 776 -22.04 -19.20 -7.43
CA MET A 776 -23.13 -19.23 -6.44
C MET A 776 -24.34 -18.44 -6.88
#